data_AF-A0AA84ZHS5-F1
#
_entry.id   AF-A0AA84ZHS5-F1
#
_cell.length_a   1.000
_cell.length_b   1.000
_cell.length_c   1.000
_cell.angle_alpha   90.00
_cell.angle_beta   90.00
_cell.angle_gamma   90.00
#
_symmetry.space_group_name_H-M   'P 1'
#
loop_
_entity.id
_entity.type
_entity.pdbx_description
1 polymer ?
#
loop_
_entity_poly.entity_id
_entity_poly.type
_entity_poly.pdbx_seq_one_letter_code
_entity_poly.pdbx_strand_id
1 'polypeptide(L)'
;MFYTPEEIEAVNVPNIQNLLQLDPWLEPFKHEIKRRYKCFLDHMKWINDVSGLEEFTQGYKEFGVHVRDDGSIYCKEWAPGAKELYLRGDFNDWQEFTHPFKNVGFGKWELTIPSANGSPVIKHLSKIKLLVVAHDGRRLDRLSPWAPYVKCFEGNIIYDQLLYNPSERYQLKYPHPPRPKSLRIYECHIGISSSEPVVASYSHFKDNILPRIKDLGYNAIQIMALMEHAYYASFGYQVTSFFAASSRFGTPEELRAMVDEAHRLGIVVLLDVVHSHASKNTNDGLNQFDGTNACYFHDLGRGTHELWDSRLFNYTELEVLRFLMSNLRWWIEEYGFDGFRFDGVMSMLYHHHGLMTNFSGHYGEYFGLSVDTESFTYLMLANHFLHEKYPFIITIAEEVSGMPTLCRPVSEGGGGFDYRLAMAIPDKWIELLKKYKDEDWNMSNLVHTLTNRRYGEPNIAYAECHDQALVGDKTLSFWLMDKEMYFSMSTLSPPNLIIDRGIALHKLIRFITHTLGGEGYLNFMGNEFGHPEWLDFPRAGNNSSYHYARRQWNLVDDPLLRYKYLNNFDRAMQHLEEKYGWLAAPQAYVSRKNEGDKVIAFERAGVLFAFNFHPTQSFTDYKIGVDTPGQYHIVLDSDQEEFGGFKRIDQSVDVFTRNEPWDNRRNCVFLYLPSRTCMALALQ
;
A
#
# COMPACT_ATOMS: atom_id res chain seq x y z
N MET A 1 -1.90 -0.11 31.04
CA MET A 1 -2.92 0.24 32.04
C MET A 1 -3.50 -1.05 32.60
N PHE A 2 -3.64 -1.17 33.92
CA PHE A 2 -4.28 -2.32 34.56
C PHE A 2 -5.72 -1.94 34.86
N TYR A 3 -6.68 -2.64 34.24
CA TYR A 3 -8.11 -2.44 34.50
C TYR A 3 -8.63 -3.58 35.36
N THR A 4 -9.59 -3.28 36.24
CA THR A 4 -10.31 -4.34 36.95
C THR A 4 -11.31 -5.03 36.00
N PRO A 5 -11.70 -6.29 36.27
CA PRO A 5 -12.74 -6.96 35.49
C PRO A 5 -14.05 -6.15 35.42
N GLU A 6 -14.42 -5.46 36.51
CA GLU A 6 -15.62 -4.63 36.55
C GLU A 6 -15.53 -3.42 35.62
N GLU A 7 -14.36 -2.77 35.55
CA GLU A 7 -14.11 -1.67 34.62
C GLU A 7 -14.23 -2.12 33.17
N ILE A 8 -13.73 -3.32 32.85
CA ILE A 8 -13.81 -3.90 31.50
C ILE A 8 -15.25 -4.29 31.17
N GLU A 9 -15.96 -4.93 32.09
CA GLU A 9 -17.34 -5.35 31.84
C GLU A 9 -18.30 -4.18 31.64
N ALA A 10 -18.05 -3.07 32.33
CA ALA A 10 -18.79 -1.81 32.16
C ALA A 10 -18.57 -1.15 30.78
N VAL A 11 -17.57 -1.56 30.01
CA VAL A 11 -17.31 -1.00 28.68
C VAL A 11 -18.41 -1.38 27.71
N ASN A 12 -19.07 -0.36 27.17
CA ASN A 12 -20.01 -0.51 26.08
C ASN A 12 -19.31 -0.31 24.73
N VAL A 13 -19.10 -1.41 24.01
CA VAL A 13 -18.67 -1.38 22.60
C VAL A 13 -19.94 -1.30 21.72
N PRO A 14 -20.21 -0.17 21.04
CA PRO A 14 -21.54 0.14 20.51
C PRO A 14 -22.20 -0.96 19.67
N ASN A 15 -21.43 -1.57 18.76
CA ASN A 15 -21.94 -2.50 17.75
C ASN A 15 -21.30 -3.89 17.85
N ILE A 16 -20.79 -4.27 19.03
CA ILE A 16 -20.09 -5.56 19.20
C ILE A 16 -20.94 -6.79 18.84
N GLN A 17 -22.27 -6.69 18.94
CA GLN A 17 -23.15 -7.80 18.56
C GLN A 17 -23.11 -8.11 17.06
N ASN A 18 -22.90 -7.11 16.20
CA ASN A 18 -22.73 -7.34 14.76
C ASN A 18 -21.51 -8.23 14.51
N LEU A 19 -20.42 -7.94 15.23
CA LEU A 19 -19.17 -8.70 15.15
C LEU A 19 -19.33 -10.14 15.65
N LEU A 20 -19.96 -10.32 16.82
CA LEU A 20 -20.16 -11.64 17.42
C LEU A 20 -21.17 -12.51 16.66
N GLN A 21 -22.13 -11.90 15.97
CA GLN A 21 -23.04 -12.61 15.06
C GLN A 21 -22.35 -13.02 13.76
N LEU A 22 -21.49 -12.14 13.22
CA LEU A 22 -20.71 -12.43 12.02
C LEU A 22 -19.67 -13.53 12.28
N ASP A 23 -19.03 -13.49 13.45
CA ASP A 23 -18.04 -14.48 13.88
C ASP A 23 -18.22 -14.89 15.35
N PRO A 24 -19.02 -15.95 15.60
CA PRO A 24 -19.28 -16.46 16.94
C PRO A 24 -18.04 -17.00 17.68
N TRP A 25 -16.94 -17.28 16.98
CA TRP A 25 -15.70 -17.75 17.61
C TRP A 25 -14.98 -16.66 18.42
N LEU A 26 -15.43 -15.40 18.30
CA LEU A 26 -14.94 -14.28 19.10
C LEU A 26 -15.57 -14.19 20.49
N GLU A 27 -16.65 -14.92 20.79
CA GLU A 27 -17.34 -14.82 22.09
C GLU A 27 -16.39 -15.08 23.29
N PRO A 28 -15.50 -16.09 23.27
CA PRO A 28 -14.53 -16.30 24.35
C PRO A 28 -13.54 -15.15 24.55
N PHE A 29 -13.34 -14.31 23.52
CA PHE A 29 -12.38 -13.20 23.51
C PHE A 29 -13.03 -11.83 23.70
N LYS A 30 -14.35 -11.80 23.93
CA LYS A 30 -15.12 -10.56 24.16
C LYS A 30 -14.57 -9.68 25.26
N HIS A 31 -14.10 -10.27 26.36
CA HIS A 31 -13.46 -9.53 27.45
C HIS A 31 -12.21 -8.77 26.96
N GLU A 32 -11.37 -9.40 26.13
CA GLU A 32 -10.19 -8.77 25.56
C GLU A 32 -10.55 -7.67 24.55
N ILE A 33 -11.59 -7.88 23.72
CA ILE A 33 -12.11 -6.86 22.81
C ILE A 33 -12.58 -5.63 23.59
N LYS A 34 -13.36 -5.83 24.67
CA LYS A 34 -13.80 -4.75 25.56
C LYS A 34 -12.62 -4.03 26.22
N ARG A 35 -11.60 -4.77 26.68
CA ARG A 35 -10.39 -4.20 27.29
C ARG A 35 -9.63 -3.31 26.30
N ARG A 36 -9.43 -3.76 25.05
CA ARG A 36 -8.80 -2.96 23.98
C ARG A 36 -9.62 -1.71 23.67
N TYR A 37 -10.94 -1.84 23.59
CA TYR A 37 -11.83 -0.70 23.40
C TYR A 37 -11.77 0.30 24.57
N LYS A 38 -11.57 -0.17 25.82
CA LYS A 38 -11.30 0.71 26.97
C LYS A 38 -10.04 1.54 26.77
N CYS A 39 -8.95 0.92 26.31
CA CYS A 39 -7.72 1.64 25.99
C CYS A 39 -7.98 2.75 24.96
N PHE A 40 -8.72 2.45 23.90
CA PHE A 40 -9.14 3.44 22.91
C PHE A 40 -9.94 4.58 23.54
N LEU A 41 -10.96 4.29 24.35
CA LEU A 41 -11.78 5.31 25.02
C LEU A 41 -10.96 6.19 25.96
N ASP A 42 -10.02 5.62 26.71
CA ASP A 42 -9.18 6.38 27.64
C ASP A 42 -8.21 7.31 26.90
N HIS A 43 -7.63 6.87 25.78
CA HIS A 43 -6.79 7.73 24.95
C HIS A 43 -7.62 8.81 24.24
N MET A 44 -8.81 8.48 23.74
CA MET A 44 -9.76 9.47 23.19
C MET A 44 -10.11 10.52 24.24
N LYS A 45 -10.38 10.09 25.49
CA LYS A 45 -10.62 11.02 26.60
C LYS A 45 -9.39 11.90 26.85
N TRP A 46 -8.20 11.32 26.90
CA TRP A 46 -6.97 12.07 27.14
C TRP A 46 -6.71 13.13 26.06
N ILE A 47 -6.89 12.78 24.79
CA ILE A 47 -6.79 13.70 23.65
C ILE A 47 -7.82 14.84 23.79
N ASN A 48 -9.07 14.49 24.14
CA ASN A 48 -10.13 15.47 24.31
C ASN A 48 -9.93 16.42 25.50
N ASP A 49 -9.37 15.94 26.60
CA ASP A 49 -9.05 16.76 27.77
C ASP A 49 -7.90 17.76 27.48
N VAL A 50 -7.00 17.45 26.54
CA VAL A 50 -5.85 18.29 26.22
C VAL A 50 -6.16 19.34 25.15
N SER A 51 -6.76 18.95 24.04
CA SER A 51 -7.06 19.89 22.93
C SER A 51 -8.29 19.51 22.10
N GLY A 52 -8.87 18.33 22.27
CA GLY A 52 -9.83 17.80 21.30
C GLY A 52 -9.13 17.16 20.09
N LEU A 53 -9.76 16.13 19.51
CA LEU A 53 -9.22 15.38 18.38
C LEU A 53 -8.93 16.26 17.14
N GLU A 54 -9.76 17.27 16.90
CA GLU A 54 -9.62 18.17 15.75
C GLU A 54 -8.33 18.99 15.81
N GLU A 55 -8.06 19.67 16.93
CA GLU A 55 -6.84 20.46 17.12
C GLU A 55 -5.62 19.54 17.29
N PHE A 56 -5.79 18.39 17.95
CA PHE A 56 -4.72 17.42 18.19
C PHE A 56 -4.05 16.94 16.90
N THR A 57 -4.84 16.76 15.84
CA THR A 57 -4.35 16.31 14.53
C THR A 57 -3.81 17.43 13.65
N GLN A 58 -3.83 18.68 14.11
CA GLN A 58 -3.27 19.84 13.40
C GLN A 58 -1.91 20.27 13.96
N GLY A 59 -1.19 19.37 14.63
CA GLY A 59 0.11 19.68 15.24
C GLY A 59 1.11 20.30 14.27
N TYR A 60 1.03 19.92 12.98
CA TYR A 60 1.87 20.47 11.91
C TYR A 60 1.68 21.98 11.66
N LYS A 61 0.58 22.60 12.12
CA LYS A 61 0.36 24.06 12.05
C LYS A 61 1.11 24.83 13.12
N GLU A 62 1.54 24.15 14.19
CA GLU A 62 2.26 24.76 15.31
C GLU A 62 3.71 24.33 15.35
N PHE A 63 3.96 23.02 15.23
CA PHE A 63 5.29 22.41 15.31
C PHE A 63 6.05 22.53 13.99
N GLY A 64 7.37 22.59 14.08
CA GLY A 64 8.26 22.88 12.95
C GLY A 64 8.60 24.36 12.86
N VAL A 65 8.84 24.85 11.63
CA VAL A 65 9.31 26.21 11.35
C VAL A 65 8.32 26.88 10.39
N HIS A 66 7.64 27.91 10.87
CA HIS A 66 6.52 28.57 10.19
C HIS A 66 6.79 30.05 9.95
N VAL A 67 6.64 30.50 8.72
CA VAL A 67 6.61 31.92 8.38
C VAL A 67 5.18 32.44 8.57
N ARG A 68 5.01 33.48 9.39
CA ARG A 68 3.72 34.13 9.66
C ARG A 68 3.45 35.26 8.67
N ASP A 69 2.21 35.73 8.63
CA ASP A 69 1.75 36.80 7.74
C ASP A 69 2.47 38.13 7.94
N ASP A 70 2.97 38.41 9.15
CA ASP A 70 3.79 39.59 9.47
C ASP A 70 5.28 39.43 9.08
N GLY A 71 5.61 38.31 8.43
CA GLY A 71 6.95 37.89 8.03
C GLY A 71 7.80 37.32 9.17
N SER A 72 7.30 37.27 10.41
CA SER A 72 8.04 36.67 11.51
C SER A 72 8.11 35.15 11.35
N ILE A 73 9.12 34.51 11.95
CA ILE A 73 9.29 33.07 11.89
C ILE A 73 9.04 32.51 13.28
N TYR A 74 8.02 31.67 13.42
CA TYR A 74 7.71 30.94 14.63
C TYR A 74 8.19 29.51 14.50
N CYS A 75 8.91 29.03 15.51
CA CYS A 75 9.40 27.67 15.58
C CYS A 75 8.92 27.00 16.86
N LYS A 76 8.51 25.73 16.78
CA LYS A 76 8.13 24.92 17.94
C LYS A 76 8.58 23.48 17.77
N GLU A 77 9.21 22.93 18.80
CA GLU A 77 9.74 21.57 18.80
C GLU A 77 9.45 20.84 20.11
N TRP A 78 9.33 19.51 20.04
CA TRP A 78 9.25 18.64 21.21
C TRP A 78 10.55 17.87 21.40
N ALA A 79 11.32 18.26 22.42
CA ALA A 79 12.63 17.71 22.73
C ALA A 79 12.81 17.64 24.27
N PRO A 80 12.13 16.71 24.96
CA PRO A 80 12.11 16.66 26.41
C PRO A 80 13.47 16.38 27.05
N GLY A 81 14.34 15.62 26.38
CA GLY A 81 15.70 15.31 26.84
C GLY A 81 16.77 16.34 26.46
N ALA A 82 16.41 17.40 25.75
CA ALA A 82 17.35 18.47 25.40
C ALA A 82 17.63 19.36 26.62
N LYS A 83 18.90 19.71 26.83
CA LYS A 83 19.30 20.72 27.82
C LYS A 83 19.08 22.14 27.28
N GLU A 84 19.47 22.36 26.03
CA GLU A 84 19.30 23.64 25.32
C GLU A 84 18.99 23.35 23.84
N LEU A 85 18.24 24.23 23.20
CA LEU A 85 17.84 24.09 21.79
C LEU A 85 18.01 25.44 21.06
N TYR A 86 18.56 25.40 19.85
CA TYR A 86 18.83 26.60 19.04
C TYR A 86 18.48 26.36 17.57
N LEU A 87 18.18 27.44 16.85
CA LEU A 87 18.10 27.43 15.37
C LEU A 87 19.41 28.00 14.78
N ARG A 88 19.93 27.36 13.74
CA ARG A 88 21.05 27.88 12.94
C ARG A 88 20.90 27.54 11.47
N GLY A 89 21.64 28.20 10.61
CA GLY A 89 21.61 27.93 9.18
C GLY A 89 22.35 28.99 8.36
N ASP A 90 22.07 29.03 7.07
CA ASP A 90 22.71 30.00 6.17
C ASP A 90 22.43 31.46 6.59
N PHE A 91 21.27 31.72 7.19
CA PHE A 91 20.83 33.06 7.58
C PHE A 91 21.64 33.71 8.72
N ASN A 92 22.40 32.91 9.48
CA ASN A 92 23.22 33.38 10.60
C ASN A 92 24.67 32.89 10.50
N ASP A 93 25.15 32.62 9.29
CA ASP A 93 26.49 32.08 9.02
C ASP A 93 26.83 30.84 9.88
N TRP A 94 25.82 30.00 10.13
CA TRP A 94 25.92 28.79 10.95
C TRP A 94 26.42 29.01 12.39
N GLN A 95 26.34 30.25 12.90
CA GLN A 95 26.75 30.59 14.27
C GLN A 95 25.92 29.83 15.30
N GLU A 96 26.63 29.14 16.21
CA GLU A 96 26.02 28.44 17.33
C GLU A 96 25.49 29.42 18.39
N PHE A 97 24.46 29.02 19.12
CA PHE A 97 23.94 29.71 20.31
C PHE A 97 23.30 31.10 20.10
N THR A 98 23.07 31.52 18.85
CA THR A 98 22.54 32.87 18.54
C THR A 98 21.01 32.99 18.58
N HIS A 99 20.28 31.91 18.28
CA HIS A 99 18.81 31.89 18.25
C HIS A 99 18.26 30.81 19.21
N PRO A 100 18.31 31.04 20.53
CA PRO A 100 17.84 30.09 21.54
C PRO A 100 16.33 29.93 21.52
N PHE A 101 15.87 28.69 21.57
CA PHE A 101 14.49 28.38 21.91
C PHE A 101 14.29 28.52 23.42
N LYS A 102 13.08 28.93 23.81
CA LYS A 102 12.62 28.96 25.20
C LYS A 102 11.86 27.67 25.50
N ASN A 103 12.24 26.97 26.58
CA ASN A 103 11.44 25.86 27.11
C ASN A 103 10.12 26.40 27.68
N VAL A 104 9.00 25.89 27.19
CA VAL A 104 7.65 26.32 27.59
C VAL A 104 6.91 25.26 28.43
N GLY A 105 7.64 24.25 28.93
CA GLY A 105 7.09 23.13 29.70
C GLY A 105 6.76 21.91 28.85
N PHE A 106 6.53 20.76 29.50
CA PHE A 106 6.23 19.47 28.86
C PHE A 106 7.24 19.03 27.77
N GLY A 107 8.49 19.49 27.88
CA GLY A 107 9.53 19.22 26.89
C GLY A 107 9.37 19.97 25.56
N LYS A 108 8.48 20.98 25.50
CA LYS A 108 8.25 21.81 24.32
C LYS A 108 9.13 23.05 24.35
N TRP A 109 9.58 23.46 23.18
CA TRP A 109 10.52 24.56 22.98
C TRP A 109 10.00 25.49 21.90
N GLU A 110 10.04 26.81 22.12
CA GLU A 110 9.52 27.81 21.18
C GLU A 110 10.53 28.92 20.90
N LEU A 111 10.58 29.38 19.64
CA LEU A 111 11.38 30.51 19.20
C LEU A 111 10.53 31.39 18.28
N THR A 112 10.69 32.71 18.38
CA THR A 112 10.14 33.66 17.40
C THR A 112 11.25 34.57 16.93
N ILE A 113 11.49 34.57 15.61
CA ILE A 113 12.46 35.45 14.96
C ILE A 113 11.67 36.59 14.29
N PRO A 114 11.92 37.86 14.65
CA PRO A 114 11.19 38.99 14.10
C PRO A 114 11.48 39.15 12.60
N SER A 115 10.51 39.71 11.87
CA SER A 115 10.68 40.02 10.45
C SER A 115 11.63 41.21 10.24
N ALA A 116 12.24 41.28 9.06
CA ALA A 116 12.96 42.47 8.60
C ALA A 116 12.07 43.21 7.60
N ASN A 117 11.52 44.36 8.00
CA ASN A 117 10.62 45.19 7.18
C ASN A 117 9.41 44.40 6.62
N GLY A 118 8.80 43.54 7.44
CA GLY A 118 7.64 42.73 7.04
C GLY A 118 7.96 41.54 6.14
N SER A 119 9.25 41.23 5.94
CA SER A 119 9.70 40.05 5.18
C SER A 119 10.44 39.05 6.08
N PRO A 120 10.34 37.73 5.80
CA PRO A 120 11.07 36.72 6.56
C PRO A 120 12.58 36.89 6.40
N VAL A 121 13.28 36.86 7.55
CA VAL A 121 14.74 37.00 7.60
C VAL A 121 15.47 35.78 7.04
N ILE A 122 14.84 34.61 7.10
CA ILE A 122 15.33 33.38 6.45
C ILE A 122 14.61 33.27 5.11
N LYS A 123 15.39 33.19 4.02
CA LYS A 123 14.84 33.11 2.67
C LYS A 123 14.34 31.68 2.37
N HIS A 124 13.38 31.57 1.46
CA HIS A 124 12.99 30.29 0.91
C HIS A 124 14.21 29.53 0.35
N LEU A 125 14.28 28.22 0.65
CA LEU A 125 15.36 27.31 0.30
C LEU A 125 16.71 27.59 0.97
N SER A 126 16.78 28.49 1.95
CA SER A 126 17.94 28.57 2.85
C SER A 126 18.01 27.32 3.74
N LYS A 127 19.23 26.82 3.96
CA LYS A 127 19.46 25.69 4.86
C LYS A 127 19.27 26.12 6.30
N ILE A 128 18.59 25.28 7.07
CA ILE A 128 18.37 25.43 8.50
C ILE A 128 18.59 24.10 9.21
N LYS A 129 19.04 24.16 10.47
CA LYS A 129 19.16 23.01 11.38
C LYS A 129 18.84 23.43 12.81
N LEU A 130 18.35 22.46 13.57
CA LEU A 130 18.25 22.54 15.01
C LEU A 130 19.58 22.12 15.61
N LEU A 131 20.10 22.92 16.54
CA LEU A 131 21.23 22.55 17.37
C LEU A 131 20.71 22.15 18.74
N VAL A 132 20.77 20.86 19.04
CA VAL A 132 20.38 20.27 20.32
C VAL A 132 21.63 20.12 21.18
N VAL A 133 21.60 20.71 22.38
CA VAL A 133 22.62 20.47 23.41
C VAL A 133 22.07 19.42 24.38
N ALA A 134 22.69 18.25 24.43
CA ALA A 134 22.31 17.19 25.35
C ALA A 134 22.84 17.45 26.77
N HIS A 135 22.26 16.78 27.77
CA HIS A 135 22.69 16.91 29.18
C HIS A 135 24.14 16.48 29.44
N ASP A 136 24.69 15.58 28.61
CA ASP A 136 26.08 15.14 28.65
C ASP A 136 27.05 16.11 27.93
N GLY A 137 26.55 17.23 27.41
CA GLY A 137 27.34 18.25 26.73
C GLY A 137 27.55 18.02 25.24
N ARG A 138 27.06 16.91 24.66
CA ARG A 138 27.08 16.72 23.20
C ARG A 138 26.26 17.79 22.50
N ARG A 139 26.77 18.25 21.36
CA ARG A 139 26.11 19.19 20.44
C ARG A 139 25.70 18.41 19.20
N LEU A 140 24.42 18.42 18.90
CA LEU A 140 23.82 17.53 17.91
C LEU A 140 23.05 18.38 16.90
N ASP A 141 23.46 18.32 15.63
CA ASP A 141 22.66 18.85 14.55
C ASP A 141 21.50 17.90 14.26
N ARG A 142 20.31 18.47 14.14
CA ARG A 142 19.08 17.73 13.82
C ARG A 142 18.26 18.49 12.79
N LEU A 143 17.54 17.73 11.99
CA LEU A 143 16.43 18.26 11.20
C LEU A 143 15.19 18.28 12.10
N SER A 144 14.29 19.23 11.85
CA SER A 144 12.98 19.22 12.51
C SER A 144 12.23 17.94 12.17
N PRO A 145 11.63 17.23 13.16
CA PRO A 145 10.72 16.11 12.92
C PRO A 145 9.55 16.49 11.99
N TRP A 146 9.21 17.78 11.97
CA TRP A 146 8.10 18.38 11.23
C TRP A 146 8.55 19.06 9.93
N ALA A 147 9.78 18.81 9.48
CA ALA A 147 10.29 19.42 8.25
C ALA A 147 9.45 19.00 7.03
N PRO A 148 8.88 19.96 6.27
CA PRO A 148 8.09 19.65 5.08
C PRO A 148 8.96 19.41 3.83
N TYR A 149 10.24 19.79 3.88
CA TYR A 149 11.18 19.59 2.79
C TYR A 149 12.62 19.50 3.31
N VAL A 150 13.30 18.43 2.94
CA VAL A 150 14.72 18.20 3.19
C VAL A 150 15.34 17.74 1.88
N LYS A 151 16.61 18.04 1.63
CA LYS A 151 17.28 17.68 0.38
C LYS A 151 18.73 17.31 0.63
N CYS A 152 19.18 16.25 -0.02
CA CYS A 152 20.61 15.94 -0.12
C CYS A 152 21.19 16.60 -1.38
N PHE A 153 22.26 17.35 -1.21
CA PHE A 153 22.98 18.00 -2.32
C PHE A 153 24.11 17.11 -2.83
N GLU A 154 24.48 17.27 -4.10
CA GLU A 154 25.56 16.51 -4.71
C GLU A 154 26.86 16.63 -3.90
N GLY A 155 27.51 15.49 -3.63
CA GLY A 155 28.71 15.41 -2.79
C GLY A 155 28.45 15.31 -1.28
N ASN A 156 27.20 15.46 -0.82
CA ASN A 156 26.83 15.28 0.58
C ASN A 156 26.35 13.85 0.87
N ILE A 157 26.48 13.44 2.13
CA ILE A 157 25.92 12.18 2.66
C ILE A 157 24.66 12.44 3.49
N ILE A 158 24.61 13.59 4.16
CA ILE A 158 23.55 13.96 5.11
C ILE A 158 22.60 14.94 4.41
N TYR A 159 21.29 14.77 4.66
CA TYR A 159 20.28 15.71 4.19
C TYR A 159 20.32 17.03 4.95
N ASP A 160 19.97 18.12 4.25
CA ASP A 160 19.76 19.44 4.84
C ASP A 160 18.27 19.77 4.82
N GLN A 161 17.74 20.31 5.93
CA GLN A 161 16.41 20.90 5.95
C GLN A 161 16.47 22.27 5.27
N LEU A 162 15.52 22.51 4.38
CA LEU A 162 15.37 23.78 3.68
C LEU A 162 14.12 24.49 4.19
N LEU A 163 14.20 25.81 4.44
CA LEU A 163 12.99 26.57 4.72
C LEU A 163 12.07 26.58 3.48
N TYR A 164 10.96 25.85 3.57
CA TYR A 164 10.03 25.71 2.47
C TYR A 164 8.86 26.70 2.62
N ASN A 165 9.01 27.86 1.98
CA ASN A 165 8.01 28.93 1.97
C ASN A 165 8.01 29.61 0.58
N PRO A 166 7.54 28.93 -0.48
CA PRO A 166 7.50 29.50 -1.82
C PRO A 166 6.56 30.72 -1.84
N SER A 167 6.85 31.70 -2.70
CA SER A 167 6.02 32.90 -2.85
C SER A 167 4.64 32.60 -3.42
N GLU A 168 4.53 31.51 -4.20
CA GLU A 168 3.27 31.00 -4.73
C GLU A 168 3.19 29.49 -4.42
N ARG A 169 2.11 29.09 -3.74
CA ARG A 169 1.79 27.68 -3.47
C ARG A 169 0.77 27.18 -4.48
N TYR A 170 1.00 25.98 -4.99
CA TYR A 170 0.05 25.24 -5.81
C TYR A 170 -1.26 25.05 -5.04
N GLN A 171 -2.37 25.45 -5.66
CA GLN A 171 -3.71 25.23 -5.14
C GLN A 171 -4.33 24.02 -5.84
N LEU A 172 -4.78 23.03 -5.07
CA LEU A 172 -5.54 21.89 -5.60
C LEU A 172 -6.83 22.40 -6.26
N LYS A 173 -7.09 21.98 -7.48
CA LYS A 173 -8.19 22.49 -8.32
C LYS A 173 -9.33 21.49 -8.43
N TYR A 174 -9.02 20.20 -8.35
CA TYR A 174 -10.00 19.14 -8.50
C TYR A 174 -10.39 18.56 -7.14
N PRO A 175 -11.66 18.20 -6.94
CA PRO A 175 -12.09 17.55 -5.72
C PRO A 175 -11.59 16.09 -5.68
N HIS A 176 -11.55 15.53 -4.47
CA HIS A 176 -11.39 14.10 -4.27
C HIS A 176 -12.39 13.29 -5.14
N PRO A 177 -11.93 12.27 -5.87
CA PRO A 177 -12.80 11.35 -6.60
C PRO A 177 -13.80 10.67 -5.66
N PRO A 178 -14.99 10.28 -6.14
CA PRO A 178 -15.92 9.50 -5.34
C PRO A 178 -15.31 8.13 -5.01
N ARG A 179 -15.55 7.64 -3.79
CA ARG A 179 -15.08 6.32 -3.35
C ARG A 179 -15.56 5.22 -4.33
N PRO A 180 -14.65 4.48 -4.99
CA PRO A 180 -15.03 3.42 -5.91
C PRO A 180 -15.79 2.29 -5.22
N LYS A 181 -16.68 1.61 -5.96
CA LYS A 181 -17.37 0.41 -5.44
C LYS A 181 -16.40 -0.74 -5.14
N SER A 182 -15.37 -0.86 -5.97
CA SER A 182 -14.27 -1.81 -5.88
C SER A 182 -12.98 -1.10 -6.26
N LEU A 183 -11.88 -1.49 -5.63
CA LEU A 183 -10.57 -0.90 -5.91
C LEU A 183 -9.82 -1.72 -6.96
N ARG A 184 -9.32 -1.04 -7.98
CA ARG A 184 -8.38 -1.54 -8.98
C ARG A 184 -7.14 -0.65 -8.86
N ILE A 185 -6.20 -1.10 -8.03
CA ILE A 185 -5.05 -0.34 -7.56
C ILE A 185 -3.85 -0.59 -8.47
N TYR A 186 -3.23 0.48 -8.94
CA TYR A 186 -1.93 0.44 -9.60
C TYR A 186 -0.86 0.90 -8.60
N GLU A 187 -0.12 -0.06 -8.04
CA GLU A 187 0.98 0.18 -7.11
C GLU A 187 2.21 0.67 -7.88
N CYS A 188 2.79 1.78 -7.42
CA CYS A 188 3.80 2.49 -8.16
C CYS A 188 4.86 3.16 -7.28
N HIS A 189 6.03 3.38 -7.86
CA HIS A 189 7.12 4.12 -7.25
C HIS A 189 7.64 5.18 -8.24
N ILE A 190 7.57 6.46 -7.84
CA ILE A 190 7.83 7.59 -8.72
C ILE A 190 9.24 7.53 -9.33
N GLY A 191 10.26 7.30 -8.51
CA GLY A 191 11.65 7.36 -8.96
C GLY A 191 12.11 6.30 -9.97
N ILE A 192 11.36 5.21 -10.16
CA ILE A 192 11.72 4.13 -11.11
C ILE A 192 10.81 4.14 -12.34
N SER A 193 9.95 5.16 -12.45
CA SER A 193 8.86 5.18 -13.41
C SER A 193 9.25 5.55 -14.84
N SER A 194 10.53 5.82 -15.11
CA SER A 194 11.05 6.12 -16.45
C SER A 194 11.71 4.90 -17.08
N SER A 195 11.82 4.89 -18.42
CA SER A 195 12.66 3.95 -19.18
C SER A 195 14.15 4.23 -19.05
N GLU A 196 14.52 5.45 -18.65
CA GLU A 196 15.89 5.85 -18.43
C GLU A 196 16.38 5.40 -17.04
N PRO A 197 17.66 4.98 -16.90
CA PRO A 197 18.24 4.57 -15.63
C PRO A 197 18.59 5.77 -14.74
N VAL A 198 17.57 6.56 -14.40
CA VAL A 198 17.66 7.77 -13.56
C VAL A 198 16.51 7.80 -12.57
N VAL A 199 16.63 8.62 -11.54
CA VAL A 199 15.48 8.92 -10.66
C VAL A 199 14.48 9.79 -11.41
N ALA A 200 13.33 9.22 -11.75
CA ALA A 200 12.24 9.94 -12.41
C ALA A 200 11.52 10.91 -11.45
N SER A 201 10.89 11.94 -12.01
CA SER A 201 10.27 13.03 -11.26
C SER A 201 8.75 12.91 -11.11
N TYR A 202 8.17 13.66 -10.16
CA TYR A 202 6.72 13.83 -10.03
C TYR A 202 6.09 14.33 -11.34
N SER A 203 6.72 15.32 -11.97
CA SER A 203 6.27 15.87 -13.26
C SER A 203 6.30 14.80 -14.37
N HIS A 204 7.34 13.96 -14.42
CA HIS A 204 7.38 12.84 -15.39
C HIS A 204 6.23 11.85 -15.15
N PHE A 205 6.01 11.44 -13.91
CA PHE A 205 4.94 10.51 -13.55
C PHE A 205 3.56 11.08 -13.90
N LYS A 206 3.33 12.35 -13.57
CA LYS A 206 2.12 13.10 -13.91
C LYS A 206 1.83 13.08 -15.40
N ASP A 207 2.82 13.48 -16.22
CA ASP A 207 2.61 13.71 -17.64
C ASP A 207 2.62 12.41 -18.47
N ASN A 208 3.33 11.37 -18.04
CA ASN A 208 3.60 10.18 -18.86
C ASN A 208 3.00 8.88 -18.32
N ILE A 209 2.80 8.78 -17.00
CA ILE A 209 2.41 7.52 -16.34
C ILE A 209 0.95 7.54 -15.93
N LEU A 210 0.44 8.63 -15.34
CA LEU A 210 -0.98 8.74 -15.00
C LEU A 210 -1.92 8.50 -16.21
N PRO A 211 -1.64 9.02 -17.43
CA PRO A 211 -2.48 8.71 -18.59
C PRO A 211 -2.50 7.21 -18.95
N ARG A 212 -1.37 6.51 -18.77
CA ARG A 212 -1.28 5.06 -19.01
C ARG A 212 -2.09 4.27 -18.00
N ILE A 213 -2.00 4.62 -16.73
CA ILE A 213 -2.78 4.00 -15.65
C ILE A 213 -4.29 4.17 -15.92
N LYS A 214 -4.70 5.37 -16.34
CA LYS A 214 -6.10 5.65 -16.70
C LYS A 214 -6.57 4.82 -17.89
N ASP A 215 -5.76 4.74 -18.96
CA ASP A 215 -6.07 3.96 -20.17
C ASP A 215 -6.26 2.46 -19.85
N LEU A 216 -5.42 1.93 -18.96
CA LEU A 216 -5.50 0.55 -18.48
C LEU A 216 -6.79 0.26 -17.68
N GLY A 217 -7.49 1.26 -17.16
CA GLY A 217 -8.76 1.08 -16.44
C GLY A 217 -8.65 0.98 -14.92
N TYR A 218 -7.45 1.19 -14.36
CA TYR A 218 -7.26 1.33 -12.91
C TYR A 218 -7.95 2.60 -12.40
N ASN A 219 -8.50 2.53 -11.19
CA ASN A 219 -9.23 3.63 -10.56
C ASN A 219 -8.56 4.16 -9.30
N ALA A 220 -7.46 3.53 -8.87
CA ALA A 220 -6.65 3.97 -7.75
C ALA A 220 -5.16 3.77 -8.04
N ILE A 221 -4.32 4.60 -7.45
CA ILE A 221 -2.86 4.40 -7.37
C ILE A 221 -2.44 4.24 -5.91
N GLN A 222 -1.51 3.31 -5.66
CA GLN A 222 -0.81 3.20 -4.37
C GLN A 222 0.60 3.72 -4.58
N ILE A 223 0.93 4.86 -3.97
CA ILE A 223 2.24 5.50 -4.13
C ILE A 223 3.15 5.06 -2.99
N MET A 224 4.18 4.31 -3.37
CA MET A 224 5.25 3.89 -2.47
C MET A 224 6.34 4.95 -2.35
N ALA A 225 7.13 4.87 -1.26
CA ALA A 225 8.36 5.62 -1.05
C ALA A 225 8.23 7.15 -1.14
N LEU A 226 7.11 7.71 -0.69
CA LEU A 226 6.87 9.15 -0.78
C LEU A 226 7.35 9.92 0.45
N MET A 227 7.15 9.37 1.65
CA MET A 227 7.75 9.90 2.87
C MET A 227 9.28 9.86 2.73
N GLU A 228 9.94 10.97 3.05
CA GLU A 228 11.37 11.10 2.76
C GLU A 228 12.19 10.05 3.52
N HIS A 229 13.09 9.41 2.78
CA HIS A 229 13.92 8.31 3.24
C HIS A 229 15.35 8.48 2.69
N ALA A 230 16.35 8.54 3.55
CA ALA A 230 17.73 8.81 3.11
C ALA A 230 18.32 7.66 2.27
N TYR A 231 17.95 6.41 2.54
CA TYR A 231 18.46 5.24 1.82
C TYR A 231 17.51 4.84 0.68
N TYR A 232 17.85 5.20 -0.57
CA TYR A 232 16.96 4.98 -1.73
C TYR A 232 16.61 3.50 -1.95
N ALA A 233 17.56 2.60 -1.72
CA ALA A 233 17.34 1.16 -1.83
C ALA A 233 16.53 0.54 -0.67
N SER A 234 16.10 1.34 0.32
CA SER A 234 15.07 0.91 1.28
C SER A 234 13.67 0.84 0.65
N PHE A 235 13.53 1.34 -0.58
CA PHE A 235 12.25 1.40 -1.28
C PHE A 235 11.16 2.19 -0.54
N GLY A 236 11.57 3.14 0.31
CA GLY A 236 10.66 3.97 1.11
C GLY A 236 10.52 3.54 2.56
N TYR A 237 10.88 2.30 2.91
CA TYR A 237 10.61 1.75 4.24
C TYR A 237 11.49 2.36 5.34
N GLN A 238 12.65 2.94 5.02
CA GLN A 238 13.53 3.58 6.01
C GLN A 238 13.28 5.09 6.09
N VAL A 239 12.08 5.48 6.57
CA VAL A 239 11.67 6.89 6.67
C VAL A 239 12.56 7.66 7.65
N THR A 240 12.99 8.85 7.22
CA THR A 240 13.82 9.79 7.99
C THR A 240 13.08 11.08 8.33
N SER A 241 12.28 11.63 7.41
CA SER A 241 11.53 12.87 7.62
C SER A 241 10.06 12.68 7.24
N PHE A 242 9.20 12.49 8.24
CA PHE A 242 7.84 11.99 8.07
C PHE A 242 6.90 12.96 7.34
N PHE A 243 7.13 14.27 7.49
CA PHE A 243 6.32 15.32 6.86
C PHE A 243 6.88 15.77 5.50
N ALA A 244 8.05 15.28 5.10
CA ALA A 244 8.70 15.67 3.87
C ALA A 244 8.29 14.75 2.71
N ALA A 245 7.80 15.34 1.63
CA ALA A 245 7.73 14.68 0.34
C ALA A 245 9.14 14.45 -0.20
N SER A 246 9.44 13.24 -0.66
CA SER A 246 10.81 12.88 -1.06
C SER A 246 11.36 13.81 -2.15
N SER A 247 12.41 14.53 -1.79
CA SER A 247 13.05 15.55 -2.62
C SER A 247 13.72 15.01 -3.88
N ARG A 248 13.94 13.69 -3.93
CA ARG A 248 14.48 12.97 -5.09
C ARG A 248 13.63 13.13 -6.33
N PHE A 249 12.31 13.22 -6.18
CA PHE A 249 11.38 13.24 -7.30
C PHE A 249 10.97 14.66 -7.70
N GLY A 250 11.29 15.66 -6.87
CA GLY A 250 10.96 17.06 -7.13
C GLY A 250 10.65 17.85 -5.87
N THR A 251 9.80 18.85 -6.03
CA THR A 251 9.32 19.74 -4.96
C THR A 251 7.93 19.32 -4.45
N PRO A 252 7.54 19.73 -3.23
CA PRO A 252 6.17 19.63 -2.75
C PRO A 252 5.11 20.18 -3.73
N GLU A 253 5.41 21.26 -4.46
CA GLU A 253 4.47 21.80 -5.47
C GLU A 253 4.21 20.82 -6.62
N GLU A 254 5.26 20.13 -7.08
CA GLU A 254 5.14 19.14 -8.17
C GLU A 254 4.37 17.90 -7.72
N LEU A 255 4.51 17.50 -6.46
CA LEU A 255 3.67 16.45 -5.87
C LEU A 255 2.19 16.87 -5.84
N ARG A 256 1.87 18.09 -5.37
CA ARG A 256 0.48 18.59 -5.40
C ARG A 256 -0.09 18.57 -6.83
N ALA A 257 0.69 19.04 -7.80
CA ALA A 257 0.29 19.02 -9.20
C ALA A 257 0.07 17.61 -9.76
N MET A 258 0.83 16.61 -9.30
CA MET A 258 0.66 15.22 -9.69
C MET A 258 -0.61 14.60 -9.09
N VAL A 259 -0.87 14.84 -7.80
CA VAL A 259 -2.10 14.35 -7.14
C VAL A 259 -3.35 15.01 -7.75
N ASP A 260 -3.32 16.32 -7.96
CA ASP A 260 -4.43 17.06 -8.58
C ASP A 260 -4.73 16.57 -10.01
N GLU A 261 -3.70 16.18 -10.77
CA GLU A 261 -3.88 15.58 -12.10
C GLU A 261 -4.48 14.17 -12.02
N ALA A 262 -4.09 13.35 -11.03
CA ALA A 262 -4.72 12.06 -10.80
C ALA A 262 -6.22 12.23 -10.48
N HIS A 263 -6.57 13.22 -9.65
CA HIS A 263 -7.95 13.57 -9.35
C HIS A 263 -8.72 14.05 -10.59
N ARG A 264 -8.10 14.86 -11.46
CA ARG A 264 -8.68 15.24 -12.75
C ARG A 264 -9.02 14.03 -13.62
N LEU A 265 -8.20 12.98 -13.56
CA LEU A 265 -8.41 11.70 -14.25
C LEU A 265 -9.41 10.78 -13.52
N GLY A 266 -9.92 11.18 -12.36
CA GLY A 266 -10.82 10.39 -11.51
C GLY A 266 -10.12 9.18 -10.88
N ILE A 267 -8.85 9.32 -10.55
CA ILE A 267 -8.02 8.28 -9.91
C ILE A 267 -7.85 8.63 -8.44
N VAL A 268 -8.23 7.71 -7.56
CA VAL A 268 -7.96 7.77 -6.12
C VAL A 268 -6.46 7.61 -5.87
N VAL A 269 -5.89 8.42 -4.98
CA VAL A 269 -4.46 8.41 -4.67
C VAL A 269 -4.25 7.99 -3.22
N LEU A 270 -3.66 6.81 -3.03
CA LEU A 270 -3.30 6.26 -1.72
C LEU A 270 -1.80 6.42 -1.47
N LEU A 271 -1.44 6.71 -0.23
CA LEU A 271 -0.05 6.83 0.23
C LEU A 271 0.36 5.62 1.07
N ASP A 272 1.57 5.12 0.87
CA ASP A 272 2.26 4.25 1.84
C ASP A 272 2.65 5.05 3.09
N VAL A 273 2.05 4.69 4.21
CA VAL A 273 2.35 5.25 5.53
C VAL A 273 3.16 4.24 6.33
N VAL A 274 4.43 4.58 6.54
CA VAL A 274 5.36 3.77 7.33
C VAL A 274 5.37 4.30 8.76
N HIS A 275 4.32 3.99 9.51
CA HIS A 275 4.23 4.31 10.95
C HIS A 275 4.60 3.14 11.85
N SER A 276 5.05 2.01 11.28
CA SER A 276 5.48 0.84 12.03
C SER A 276 6.86 1.01 12.68
N HIS A 277 7.75 1.78 12.05
CA HIS A 277 9.11 2.02 12.50
C HIS A 277 9.68 3.31 11.89
N ALA A 278 10.90 3.68 12.30
CA ALA A 278 11.68 4.77 11.70
C ALA A 278 13.13 4.33 11.49
N SER A 279 13.81 5.01 10.55
CA SER A 279 15.24 4.80 10.33
C SER A 279 16.09 5.07 11.59
N LYS A 280 17.18 4.33 11.75
CA LYS A 280 18.21 4.59 12.79
C LYS A 280 19.07 5.82 12.52
N ASN A 281 18.92 6.48 11.38
CA ASN A 281 19.62 7.71 11.06
C ASN A 281 19.38 8.80 12.12
N THR A 282 20.47 9.35 12.67
CA THR A 282 20.42 10.38 13.72
C THR A 282 20.68 11.80 13.21
N ASN A 283 21.46 11.95 12.14
CA ASN A 283 21.83 13.27 11.62
C ASN A 283 20.74 13.89 10.73
N ASP A 284 20.03 13.04 9.99
CA ASP A 284 18.97 13.40 9.06
C ASP A 284 17.64 12.67 9.32
N GLY A 285 17.56 11.87 10.38
CA GLY A 285 16.37 11.14 10.78
C GLY A 285 15.86 11.52 12.18
N LEU A 286 14.77 10.87 12.57
CA LEU A 286 14.09 11.09 13.86
C LEU A 286 14.85 10.47 15.06
N ASN A 287 15.78 9.56 14.80
CA ASN A 287 16.49 8.82 15.85
C ASN A 287 17.36 9.76 16.71
N GLN A 288 17.31 9.57 18.03
CA GLN A 288 18.06 10.37 19.00
C GLN A 288 17.92 11.87 18.80
N PHE A 289 16.71 12.32 18.47
CA PHE A 289 16.39 13.72 18.18
C PHE A 289 16.86 14.64 19.32
N ASP A 290 16.44 14.38 20.54
CA ASP A 290 16.80 15.19 21.72
C ASP A 290 18.08 14.72 22.43
N GLY A 291 18.86 13.84 21.80
CA GLY A 291 20.05 13.22 22.36
C GLY A 291 19.82 11.97 23.21
N THR A 292 18.56 11.57 23.42
CA THR A 292 18.16 10.34 24.14
C THR A 292 17.70 9.24 23.19
N ASN A 293 17.59 7.99 23.68
CA ASN A 293 16.98 6.92 22.90
C ASN A 293 15.45 6.90 22.96
N ALA A 294 14.82 7.63 23.90
CA ALA A 294 13.46 7.39 24.35
C ALA A 294 12.44 8.50 23.99
N CYS A 295 12.81 9.45 23.13
CA CYS A 295 11.95 10.58 22.73
C CYS A 295 10.70 10.09 21.96
N TYR A 296 10.83 9.85 20.65
CA TYR A 296 9.72 9.33 19.83
C TYR A 296 9.53 7.81 19.94
N PHE A 297 10.49 7.12 20.56
CA PHE A 297 10.64 5.68 20.50
C PHE A 297 10.69 5.07 21.89
N HIS A 298 10.38 3.78 22.01
CA HIS A 298 10.74 3.06 23.23
C HIS A 298 12.27 3.02 23.39
N ASP A 299 12.74 2.84 24.64
CA ASP A 299 14.16 2.61 24.92
C ASP A 299 14.52 1.12 24.89
N LEU A 300 15.81 0.82 24.93
CA LEU A 300 16.38 -0.53 25.01
C LEU A 300 15.88 -1.46 23.89
N GLY A 301 15.74 -2.76 24.18
CA GLY A 301 15.32 -3.76 23.20
C GLY A 301 13.93 -3.50 22.61
N ARG A 302 12.98 -2.99 23.41
CA ARG A 302 11.62 -2.67 22.94
C ARG A 302 11.61 -1.57 21.87
N GLY A 303 12.61 -0.69 21.89
CA GLY A 303 12.78 0.41 20.95
C GLY A 303 13.43 0.07 19.62
N THR A 304 13.79 -1.19 19.39
CA THR A 304 14.60 -1.59 18.23
C THR A 304 14.00 -2.80 17.53
N HIS A 305 13.80 -2.69 16.22
CA HIS A 305 13.44 -3.83 15.38
C HIS A 305 14.72 -4.48 14.85
N GLU A 306 15.04 -5.69 15.33
CA GLU A 306 16.33 -6.33 15.03
C GLU A 306 16.51 -6.65 13.54
N LEU A 307 15.51 -7.26 12.89
CA LEU A 307 15.63 -7.67 11.48
C LEU A 307 15.76 -6.48 10.51
N TRP A 308 15.01 -5.41 10.76
CA TRP A 308 14.98 -4.21 9.92
C TRP A 308 16.01 -3.17 10.33
N ASP A 309 16.81 -3.43 11.37
CA ASP A 309 17.78 -2.50 11.95
C ASP A 309 17.20 -1.09 12.18
N SER A 310 16.00 -1.02 12.79
CA SER A 310 15.18 0.20 12.85
C SER A 310 14.75 0.58 14.27
N ARG A 311 14.16 1.78 14.46
CA ARG A 311 13.57 2.25 15.73
C ARG A 311 12.07 2.03 15.77
N LEU A 312 11.52 1.71 16.95
CA LEU A 312 10.10 1.44 17.18
C LEU A 312 9.44 2.52 18.04
N PHE A 313 8.34 3.09 17.54
CA PHE A 313 7.60 4.17 18.18
C PHE A 313 7.08 3.78 19.57
N ASN A 314 7.04 4.75 20.47
CA ASN A 314 6.31 4.62 21.72
C ASN A 314 4.89 5.18 21.56
N TYR A 315 3.94 4.32 21.18
CA TYR A 315 2.55 4.73 20.90
C TYR A 315 1.77 5.16 22.16
N THR A 316 2.35 5.06 23.35
CA THR A 316 1.73 5.57 24.61
C THR A 316 2.00 7.04 24.87
N GLU A 317 2.98 7.63 24.19
CA GLU A 317 3.34 9.03 24.39
C GLU A 317 2.40 9.94 23.60
N LEU A 318 1.83 10.92 24.30
CA LEU A 318 0.84 11.81 23.69
C LEU A 318 1.41 12.62 22.53
N GLU A 319 2.67 13.06 22.61
CA GLU A 319 3.29 13.82 21.51
C GLU A 319 3.71 12.92 20.34
N VAL A 320 3.92 11.61 20.55
CA VAL A 320 4.08 10.63 19.48
C VAL A 320 2.74 10.40 18.76
N LEU A 321 1.64 10.25 19.52
CA LEU A 321 0.30 10.19 18.93
C LEU A 321 -0.01 11.48 18.14
N ARG A 322 0.33 12.66 18.69
CA ARG A 322 0.16 13.94 17.99
C ARG A 322 0.93 13.96 16.69
N PHE A 323 2.20 13.55 16.71
CA PHE A 323 3.06 13.47 15.55
C PHE A 323 2.48 12.58 14.45
N LEU A 324 2.17 11.33 14.78
CA LEU A 324 1.67 10.34 13.80
C LEU A 324 0.27 10.69 13.28
N MET A 325 -0.66 11.11 14.14
CA MET A 325 -2.01 11.48 13.69
C MET A 325 -2.01 12.79 12.90
N SER A 326 -1.14 13.75 13.26
CA SER A 326 -0.94 14.96 12.46
C SER A 326 -0.30 14.65 11.12
N ASN A 327 0.55 13.63 11.03
CA ASN A 327 1.14 13.21 9.78
C ASN A 327 0.09 12.66 8.80
N LEU A 328 -0.85 11.83 9.29
CA LEU A 328 -1.98 11.37 8.48
C LEU A 328 -2.80 12.55 7.95
N ARG A 329 -3.12 13.51 8.81
CA ARG A 329 -3.87 14.71 8.40
C ARG A 329 -3.09 15.57 7.40
N TRP A 330 -1.78 15.72 7.61
CA TRP A 330 -0.89 16.50 6.75
C TRP A 330 -0.93 16.00 5.30
N TRP A 331 -0.82 14.69 5.08
CA TRP A 331 -0.86 14.14 3.73
C TRP A 331 -2.20 14.39 3.02
N ILE A 332 -3.32 14.38 3.75
CA ILE A 332 -4.64 14.69 3.18
C ILE A 332 -4.77 16.18 2.88
N GLU A 333 -4.54 17.05 3.86
CA GLU A 333 -4.82 18.48 3.72
C GLU A 333 -3.77 19.22 2.88
N GLU A 334 -2.49 18.81 2.92
CA GLU A 334 -1.42 19.49 2.18
C GLU A 334 -1.31 19.00 0.73
N TYR A 335 -1.59 17.72 0.47
CA TYR A 335 -1.35 17.09 -0.83
C TYR A 335 -2.59 16.46 -1.48
N GLY A 336 -3.70 16.29 -0.77
CA GLY A 336 -4.94 15.77 -1.34
C GLY A 336 -5.03 14.24 -1.39
N PHE A 337 -4.27 13.50 -0.60
CA PHE A 337 -4.38 12.02 -0.58
C PHE A 337 -5.79 11.55 -0.17
N ASP A 338 -6.25 10.47 -0.79
CA ASP A 338 -7.58 9.88 -0.61
C ASP A 338 -7.58 8.72 0.40
N GLY A 339 -6.42 8.39 0.95
CA GLY A 339 -6.28 7.23 1.82
C GLY A 339 -4.85 6.75 1.96
N PHE A 340 -4.71 5.63 2.66
CA PHE A 340 -3.41 5.11 3.08
C PHE A 340 -3.34 3.59 3.00
N ARG A 341 -2.17 3.08 2.65
CA ARG A 341 -1.73 1.75 3.08
C ARG A 341 -0.83 1.93 4.29
N PHE A 342 -1.14 1.26 5.38
CA PHE A 342 -0.29 1.20 6.56
C PHE A 342 0.64 0.00 6.41
N ASP A 343 1.94 0.27 6.31
CA ASP A 343 2.96 -0.76 6.06
C ASP A 343 3.52 -1.33 7.35
N GLY A 344 3.79 -2.64 7.34
CA GLY A 344 4.31 -3.36 8.50
C GLY A 344 3.32 -3.43 9.67
N VAL A 345 2.00 -3.46 9.41
CA VAL A 345 0.99 -3.56 10.47
C VAL A 345 1.18 -4.84 11.29
N MET A 346 1.58 -5.95 10.67
CA MET A 346 1.94 -7.16 11.41
C MET A 346 3.06 -6.90 12.44
N SER A 347 4.09 -6.12 12.07
CA SER A 347 5.17 -5.76 12.99
C SER A 347 4.68 -4.90 14.15
N MET A 348 3.70 -4.02 13.90
CA MET A 348 3.05 -3.21 14.93
C MET A 348 2.22 -4.05 15.88
N LEU A 349 1.43 -4.99 15.35
CA LEU A 349 0.43 -5.73 16.12
C LEU A 349 1.02 -6.69 17.15
N TYR A 350 2.26 -7.14 16.98
CA TYR A 350 2.85 -8.17 17.83
C TYR A 350 4.20 -7.72 18.39
N HIS A 351 4.43 -7.96 19.67
CA HIS A 351 5.74 -7.70 20.30
C HIS A 351 6.88 -8.54 19.73
N HIS A 352 6.57 -9.67 19.10
CA HIS A 352 7.54 -10.49 18.36
C HIS A 352 7.63 -10.13 16.87
N HIS A 353 6.84 -9.14 16.41
CA HIS A 353 6.84 -8.62 15.05
C HIS A 353 6.59 -9.65 13.93
N GLY A 354 5.94 -10.77 14.25
CA GLY A 354 5.78 -11.90 13.34
C GLY A 354 7.05 -12.72 13.08
N LEU A 355 8.18 -12.36 13.70
CA LEU A 355 9.45 -13.06 13.51
C LEU A 355 9.37 -14.47 14.10
N MET A 356 9.81 -15.45 13.31
CA MET A 356 9.87 -16.87 13.70
C MET A 356 8.54 -17.41 14.27
N THR A 357 7.41 -16.81 13.86
CA THR A 357 6.08 -17.14 14.38
C THR A 357 5.20 -17.57 13.22
N ASN A 358 4.51 -18.70 13.38
CA ASN A 358 3.49 -19.16 12.45
C ASN A 358 2.12 -18.93 13.05
N PHE A 359 1.17 -18.52 12.21
CA PHE A 359 -0.22 -18.32 12.59
C PHE A 359 -1.05 -19.49 12.07
N SER A 360 -1.65 -20.25 12.98
CA SER A 360 -2.48 -21.40 12.64
C SER A 360 -3.93 -21.01 12.32
N GLY A 361 -4.33 -19.80 12.72
CA GLY A 361 -5.71 -19.35 12.71
C GLY A 361 -6.41 -19.58 14.06
N HIS A 362 -5.72 -20.13 15.06
CA HIS A 362 -6.28 -20.24 16.41
C HIS A 362 -6.37 -18.86 17.07
N TYR A 363 -7.56 -18.50 17.56
CA TYR A 363 -7.85 -17.11 17.96
C TYR A 363 -7.01 -16.64 19.16
N GLY A 364 -6.58 -17.56 20.02
CA GLY A 364 -5.66 -17.24 21.13
C GLY A 364 -4.33 -16.61 20.68
N GLU A 365 -3.90 -16.82 19.43
CA GLU A 365 -2.71 -16.20 18.84
C GLU A 365 -2.89 -14.68 18.62
N TYR A 366 -4.14 -14.21 18.47
CA TYR A 366 -4.51 -12.83 18.12
C TYR A 366 -5.10 -12.03 19.29
N PHE A 367 -5.50 -12.73 20.36
CA PHE A 367 -6.10 -12.15 21.56
C PHE A 367 -5.30 -12.47 22.83
N GLY A 368 -4.04 -12.92 22.66
CA GLY A 368 -3.11 -13.18 23.75
C GLY A 368 -2.21 -12.00 24.11
N LEU A 369 -1.28 -12.23 25.05
CA LEU A 369 -0.33 -11.23 25.55
C LEU A 369 0.77 -10.85 24.55
N SER A 370 0.90 -11.58 23.44
CA SER A 370 1.83 -11.24 22.36
C SER A 370 1.40 -10.01 21.57
N VAL A 371 0.12 -9.64 21.62
CA VAL A 371 -0.43 -8.52 20.87
C VAL A 371 -0.12 -7.20 21.56
N ASP A 372 0.49 -6.29 20.82
CA ASP A 372 0.77 -4.95 21.28
C ASP A 372 -0.52 -4.12 21.30
N THR A 373 -1.04 -3.88 22.50
CA THR A 373 -2.27 -3.10 22.67
C THR A 373 -2.06 -1.63 22.38
N GLU A 374 -0.84 -1.11 22.55
CA GLU A 374 -0.53 0.30 22.38
C GLU A 374 -0.60 0.67 20.89
N SER A 375 0.02 -0.14 20.04
CA SER A 375 -0.05 0.03 18.59
C SER A 375 -1.48 -0.20 18.06
N PHE A 376 -2.19 -1.22 18.56
CA PHE A 376 -3.58 -1.47 18.17
C PHE A 376 -4.48 -0.28 18.54
N THR A 377 -4.26 0.32 19.71
CA THR A 377 -4.99 1.53 20.14
C THR A 377 -4.70 2.71 19.22
N TYR A 378 -3.44 2.93 18.83
CA TYR A 378 -3.08 3.95 17.84
C TYR A 378 -3.80 3.72 16.49
N LEU A 379 -3.83 2.48 16.00
CA LEU A 379 -4.53 2.14 14.75
C LEU A 379 -6.04 2.40 14.85
N MET A 380 -6.68 2.08 15.98
CA MET A 380 -8.08 2.42 16.24
C MET A 380 -8.31 3.94 16.26
N LEU A 381 -7.45 4.71 16.94
CA LEU A 381 -7.52 6.18 16.98
C LEU A 381 -7.38 6.78 15.59
N ALA A 382 -6.40 6.31 14.81
CA ALA A 382 -6.15 6.76 13.45
C ALA A 382 -7.35 6.49 12.55
N ASN A 383 -7.83 5.23 12.49
CA ASN A 383 -8.97 4.87 11.65
C ASN A 383 -10.27 5.55 12.09
N HIS A 384 -10.52 5.70 13.39
CA HIS A 384 -11.68 6.43 13.90
C HIS A 384 -11.68 7.88 13.43
N PHE A 385 -10.57 8.60 13.65
CA PHE A 385 -10.40 9.98 13.22
C PHE A 385 -10.59 10.13 11.71
N LEU A 386 -9.89 9.30 10.93
CA LEU A 386 -9.89 9.39 9.48
C LEU A 386 -11.28 9.21 8.89
N HIS A 387 -12.02 8.18 9.31
CA HIS A 387 -13.35 7.89 8.77
C HIS A 387 -14.43 8.85 9.28
N GLU A 388 -14.29 9.39 10.50
CA GLU A 388 -15.22 10.42 10.99
C GLU A 388 -15.05 11.74 10.23
N LYS A 389 -13.79 12.11 9.95
CA LYS A 389 -13.47 13.40 9.34
C LYS A 389 -13.56 13.39 7.81
N TYR A 390 -13.16 12.29 7.17
CA TYR A 390 -13.03 12.17 5.72
C TYR A 390 -13.84 10.99 5.21
N PRO A 391 -15.13 11.18 4.84
CA PRO A 391 -15.99 10.08 4.40
C PRO A 391 -15.52 9.34 3.14
N PHE A 392 -14.64 9.95 2.34
CA PHE A 392 -14.05 9.34 1.15
C PHE A 392 -12.83 8.46 1.45
N ILE A 393 -12.26 8.56 2.66
CA ILE A 393 -10.97 7.95 2.99
C ILE A 393 -11.01 6.43 2.78
N ILE A 394 -9.90 5.88 2.32
CA ILE A 394 -9.68 4.43 2.27
C ILE A 394 -8.45 4.08 3.10
N THR A 395 -8.54 3.10 4.00
CA THR A 395 -7.35 2.58 4.71
C THR A 395 -7.13 1.08 4.48
N ILE A 396 -5.90 0.73 4.11
CA ILE A 396 -5.47 -0.63 3.80
C ILE A 396 -4.39 -1.06 4.79
N ALA A 397 -4.52 -2.25 5.38
CA ALA A 397 -3.49 -2.84 6.24
C ALA A 397 -2.61 -3.82 5.45
N GLU A 398 -1.29 -3.61 5.48
CA GLU A 398 -0.30 -4.63 5.13
C GLU A 398 -0.09 -5.55 6.34
N GLU A 399 -0.88 -6.63 6.39
CA GLU A 399 -0.95 -7.52 7.55
C GLU A 399 -1.09 -8.99 7.08
N VAL A 400 -0.08 -9.81 7.39
CA VAL A 400 0.01 -11.21 6.91
C VAL A 400 -0.63 -12.21 7.87
N SER A 401 -0.63 -11.95 9.18
CA SER A 401 -0.96 -12.96 10.21
C SER A 401 -2.36 -13.52 10.08
N GLY A 402 -3.33 -12.68 9.71
CA GLY A 402 -4.72 -13.12 9.68
C GLY A 402 -5.60 -12.48 10.73
N MET A 403 -5.15 -11.41 11.40
CA MET A 403 -5.80 -10.89 12.61
C MET A 403 -7.32 -10.66 12.41
N PRO A 404 -8.18 -11.40 13.13
CA PRO A 404 -9.61 -11.16 13.12
C PRO A 404 -9.94 -9.73 13.53
N THR A 405 -11.01 -9.17 12.98
CA THR A 405 -11.57 -7.85 13.35
C THR A 405 -10.74 -6.65 12.91
N LEU A 406 -9.56 -6.85 12.31
CA LEU A 406 -8.69 -5.75 11.87
C LEU A 406 -9.40 -4.86 10.84
N CYS A 407 -10.15 -5.47 9.91
CA CYS A 407 -10.91 -4.76 8.87
C CYS A 407 -12.39 -4.61 9.24
N ARG A 408 -12.70 -4.53 10.55
CA ARG A 408 -14.04 -4.22 11.07
C ARG A 408 -14.05 -2.84 11.70
N PRO A 409 -15.19 -2.12 11.69
CA PRO A 409 -15.28 -0.77 12.26
C PRO A 409 -14.84 -0.71 13.72
N VAL A 410 -14.23 0.42 14.12
CA VAL A 410 -13.84 0.68 15.52
C VAL A 410 -15.03 0.56 16.47
N SER A 411 -16.24 0.99 16.04
CA SER A 411 -17.47 0.86 16.82
C SER A 411 -17.91 -0.59 17.12
N GLU A 412 -17.38 -1.57 16.38
CA GLU A 412 -17.58 -3.00 16.62
C GLU A 412 -16.48 -3.61 17.51
N GLY A 413 -15.46 -2.83 17.89
CA GLY A 413 -14.26 -3.31 18.56
C GLY A 413 -13.16 -3.80 17.60
N GLY A 414 -13.26 -3.46 16.31
CA GLY A 414 -12.27 -3.77 15.30
C GLY A 414 -11.16 -2.72 15.16
N GLY A 415 -10.20 -2.98 14.27
CA GLY A 415 -9.07 -2.08 13.97
C GLY A 415 -9.46 -0.86 13.12
N GLY A 416 -10.57 -0.95 12.39
CA GLY A 416 -11.13 0.14 11.58
C GLY A 416 -10.57 0.26 10.16
N PHE A 417 -9.78 -0.69 9.69
CA PHE A 417 -9.32 -0.71 8.29
C PHE A 417 -10.46 -1.09 7.33
N ASP A 418 -10.40 -0.58 6.10
CA ASP A 418 -11.34 -0.96 5.05
C ASP A 418 -10.93 -2.28 4.38
N TYR A 419 -9.63 -2.46 4.15
CA TYR A 419 -9.07 -3.62 3.47
C TYR A 419 -7.79 -4.12 4.14
N ARG A 420 -7.45 -5.36 3.83
CA ARG A 420 -6.10 -5.91 4.03
C ARG A 420 -5.54 -6.52 2.76
N LEU A 421 -4.23 -6.64 2.68
CA LEU A 421 -3.57 -7.33 1.57
C LEU A 421 -3.70 -8.86 1.67
N ALA A 422 -4.03 -9.54 0.56
CA ALA A 422 -4.11 -11.00 0.48
C ALA A 422 -2.73 -11.63 0.19
N MET A 423 -1.80 -11.48 1.13
CA MET A 423 -0.36 -11.75 0.92
C MET A 423 -0.01 -13.22 0.66
N ALA A 424 -0.90 -14.16 1.00
CA ALA A 424 -0.71 -15.59 0.70
C ALA A 424 -0.88 -15.98 -0.78
N ILE A 425 -1.51 -15.11 -1.59
CA ILE A 425 -1.79 -15.41 -3.01
C ILE A 425 -0.49 -15.43 -3.85
N PRO A 426 0.39 -14.41 -3.80
CA PRO A 426 1.67 -14.46 -4.49
C PRO A 426 2.51 -15.68 -4.11
N ASP A 427 2.60 -16.01 -2.82
CA ASP A 427 3.36 -17.17 -2.34
C ASP A 427 2.88 -18.48 -2.98
N LYS A 428 1.57 -18.64 -3.16
CA LYS A 428 1.00 -19.81 -3.85
C LYS A 428 1.42 -19.87 -5.31
N TRP A 429 1.45 -18.74 -6.02
CA TRP A 429 1.90 -18.74 -7.41
C TRP A 429 3.38 -19.05 -7.55
N ILE A 430 4.22 -18.48 -6.69
CA ILE A 430 5.66 -18.79 -6.64
C ILE A 430 5.86 -20.27 -6.31
N GLU A 431 5.13 -20.80 -5.33
CA GLU A 431 5.17 -22.21 -4.96
C GLU A 431 4.87 -23.12 -6.16
N LEU A 432 3.77 -22.85 -6.86
CA LEU A 432 3.35 -23.60 -8.04
C LEU A 432 4.39 -23.54 -9.16
N LEU A 433 4.91 -22.35 -9.48
CA LEU A 433 5.88 -22.14 -10.56
C LEU A 433 7.27 -22.69 -10.25
N LYS A 434 7.67 -22.70 -8.98
CA LYS A 434 9.00 -23.12 -8.54
C LYS A 434 9.09 -24.61 -8.25
N LYS A 435 8.04 -25.21 -7.67
CA LYS A 435 8.11 -26.57 -7.10
C LYS A 435 7.38 -27.63 -7.92
N TYR A 436 6.42 -27.25 -8.76
CA TYR A 436 5.52 -28.19 -9.42
C TYR A 436 5.54 -28.03 -10.94
N LYS A 437 5.37 -29.13 -11.65
CA LYS A 437 5.05 -29.09 -13.09
C LYS A 437 3.57 -28.75 -13.27
N ASP A 438 3.21 -28.21 -14.43
CA ASP A 438 1.83 -27.79 -14.74
C ASP A 438 0.81 -28.93 -14.52
N GLU A 439 1.15 -30.17 -14.88
CA GLU A 439 0.28 -31.35 -14.68
C GLU A 439 0.05 -31.73 -13.20
N ASP A 440 0.92 -31.25 -12.30
CA ASP A 440 0.85 -31.52 -10.85
C ASP A 440 0.18 -30.38 -10.08
N TRP A 441 -0.23 -29.29 -10.75
CA TRP A 441 -0.93 -28.19 -10.10
C TRP A 441 -2.27 -28.64 -9.54
N ASN A 442 -2.48 -28.43 -8.24
CA ASN A 442 -3.68 -28.82 -7.54
C ASN A 442 -4.74 -27.70 -7.60
N MET A 443 -5.80 -27.92 -8.38
CA MET A 443 -6.84 -26.93 -8.64
C MET A 443 -7.61 -26.58 -7.37
N SER A 444 -7.87 -27.57 -6.52
CA SER A 444 -8.60 -27.39 -5.27
C SER A 444 -7.83 -26.58 -4.25
N ASN A 445 -6.51 -26.77 -4.16
CA ASN A 445 -5.63 -26.03 -3.28
C ASN A 445 -5.42 -24.59 -3.77
N LEU A 446 -5.34 -24.39 -5.09
CA LEU A 446 -5.34 -23.05 -5.69
C LEU A 446 -6.64 -22.31 -5.36
N VAL A 447 -7.79 -22.91 -5.66
CA VAL A 447 -9.11 -22.34 -5.32
C VAL A 447 -9.21 -22.06 -3.83
N HIS A 448 -8.76 -23.00 -2.98
CA HIS A 448 -8.76 -22.79 -1.54
C HIS A 448 -7.93 -21.56 -1.17
N THR A 449 -6.73 -21.38 -1.70
CA THR A 449 -5.90 -20.21 -1.39
C THR A 449 -6.57 -18.90 -1.79
N LEU A 450 -7.17 -18.85 -2.98
CA LEU A 450 -7.86 -17.65 -3.47
C LEU A 450 -9.15 -17.35 -2.71
N THR A 451 -9.78 -18.37 -2.10
CA THR A 451 -11.08 -18.23 -1.42
C THR A 451 -11.01 -18.30 0.11
N ASN A 452 -9.87 -18.67 0.68
CA ASN A 452 -9.67 -18.81 2.12
C ASN A 452 -9.39 -17.45 2.76
N ARG A 453 -10.48 -16.77 3.11
CA ARG A 453 -10.46 -15.42 3.68
C ARG A 453 -11.70 -15.21 4.53
N ARG A 454 -11.62 -14.20 5.38
CA ARG A 454 -12.66 -13.92 6.38
C ARG A 454 -13.87 -13.27 5.72
N TYR A 455 -15.06 -13.84 5.96
CA TYR A 455 -16.29 -13.27 5.44
C TYR A 455 -16.61 -11.95 6.17
N GLY A 456 -16.93 -10.90 5.40
CA GLY A 456 -17.22 -9.56 5.93
C GLY A 456 -15.99 -8.71 6.26
N GLU A 457 -14.78 -9.16 5.92
CA GLU A 457 -13.54 -8.38 5.99
C GLU A 457 -12.90 -8.34 4.59
N PRO A 458 -12.93 -7.18 3.90
CA PRO A 458 -12.47 -7.08 2.52
C PRO A 458 -10.95 -7.28 2.34
N ASN A 459 -10.56 -7.95 1.25
CA ASN A 459 -9.16 -8.13 0.88
C ASN A 459 -8.83 -7.52 -0.49
N ILE A 460 -7.63 -6.96 -0.62
CA ILE A 460 -7.01 -6.62 -1.91
C ILE A 460 -6.18 -7.82 -2.38
N ALA A 461 -6.58 -8.41 -3.50
CA ALA A 461 -5.87 -9.53 -4.12
C ALA A 461 -4.89 -9.07 -5.20
N TYR A 462 -3.76 -9.75 -5.30
CA TYR A 462 -2.75 -9.50 -6.31
C TYR A 462 -1.96 -10.78 -6.57
N ALA A 463 -1.49 -10.96 -7.80
CA ALA A 463 -0.81 -12.19 -8.21
C ALA A 463 0.70 -12.14 -7.89
N GLU A 464 1.27 -10.95 -7.88
CA GLU A 464 2.65 -10.60 -7.53
C GLU A 464 2.68 -9.12 -7.12
N CYS A 465 3.60 -8.72 -6.25
CA CYS A 465 3.79 -7.34 -5.83
C CYS A 465 5.23 -6.88 -6.05
N HIS A 466 5.54 -5.70 -5.50
CA HIS A 466 6.84 -5.08 -5.51
C HIS A 466 7.95 -5.97 -4.90
N ASP A 467 7.66 -6.82 -3.91
CA ASP A 467 8.64 -7.73 -3.29
C ASP A 467 9.17 -8.78 -4.29
N GLN A 468 8.29 -9.43 -5.04
CA GLN A 468 8.70 -10.40 -6.07
C GLN A 468 9.40 -9.73 -7.25
N ALA A 469 9.20 -8.43 -7.45
CA ALA A 469 9.92 -7.67 -8.46
C ALA A 469 11.36 -7.36 -8.04
N LEU A 470 11.72 -7.39 -6.75
CA LEU A 470 13.07 -7.06 -6.26
C LEU A 470 14.10 -8.14 -6.58
N VAL A 471 15.38 -7.74 -6.61
CA VAL A 471 16.52 -8.65 -6.76
C VAL A 471 16.50 -9.72 -5.67
N GLY A 472 16.58 -10.98 -6.08
CA GLY A 472 16.51 -12.14 -5.18
C GLY A 472 15.26 -13.00 -5.38
N ASP A 473 14.25 -12.48 -6.07
CA ASP A 473 13.13 -13.26 -6.62
C ASP A 473 12.99 -13.02 -8.14
N LYS A 474 11.92 -13.53 -8.74
CA LYS A 474 11.55 -13.34 -10.13
C LYS A 474 10.08 -12.91 -10.22
N THR A 475 9.79 -12.01 -11.16
CA THR A 475 8.41 -11.72 -11.57
C THR A 475 7.73 -12.98 -12.13
N LEU A 476 6.40 -13.01 -12.18
CA LEU A 476 5.64 -14.11 -12.79
C LEU A 476 6.06 -14.32 -14.24
N SER A 477 6.24 -13.24 -15.00
CA SER A 477 6.71 -13.32 -16.39
C SER A 477 8.07 -14.02 -16.48
N PHE A 478 9.00 -13.69 -15.58
CA PHE A 478 10.35 -14.26 -15.60
C PHE A 478 10.40 -15.68 -15.02
N TRP A 479 9.53 -16.05 -14.08
CA TRP A 479 9.30 -17.45 -13.69
C TRP A 479 8.77 -18.29 -14.85
N LEU A 480 7.90 -17.71 -15.68
CA LEU A 480 7.23 -18.42 -16.77
C LEU A 480 8.09 -18.57 -18.03
N MET A 481 8.88 -17.55 -18.36
CA MET A 481 9.56 -17.43 -19.66
C MET A 481 11.08 -17.32 -19.55
N ASP A 482 11.62 -16.90 -18.40
CA ASP A 482 13.06 -16.75 -18.13
C ASP A 482 13.79 -16.03 -19.29
N LYS A 483 14.98 -16.49 -19.67
CA LYS A 483 15.79 -15.89 -20.74
C LYS A 483 15.13 -15.88 -22.12
N GLU A 484 14.11 -16.71 -22.37
CA GLU A 484 13.44 -16.73 -23.68
C GLU A 484 12.75 -15.39 -23.97
N MET A 485 12.42 -14.62 -22.93
CA MET A 485 11.88 -13.26 -23.06
C MET A 485 12.79 -12.36 -23.91
N TYR A 486 14.10 -12.53 -23.84
CA TYR A 486 15.05 -11.68 -24.57
C TYR A 486 15.16 -12.02 -26.06
N PHE A 487 14.75 -13.22 -26.48
CA PHE A 487 14.98 -13.73 -27.85
C PHE A 487 13.68 -13.97 -28.62
N SER A 488 12.59 -14.27 -27.92
CA SER A 488 11.36 -14.81 -28.51
C SER A 488 10.13 -13.94 -28.28
N MET A 489 10.30 -12.72 -27.71
CA MET A 489 9.22 -11.74 -27.53
C MET A 489 8.94 -10.89 -28.76
N SER A 490 9.66 -11.06 -29.88
CA SER A 490 9.27 -10.45 -31.15
C SER A 490 8.06 -11.17 -31.76
N THR A 491 7.16 -10.42 -32.40
CA THR A 491 6.08 -10.98 -33.22
C THR A 491 6.60 -11.62 -34.51
N LEU A 492 7.87 -11.37 -34.87
CA LEU A 492 8.53 -11.94 -36.04
C LEU A 492 9.36 -13.20 -35.70
N SER A 493 9.60 -13.47 -34.42
CA SER A 493 10.30 -14.68 -33.98
C SER A 493 9.48 -15.94 -34.32
N PRO A 494 10.14 -17.07 -34.65
CA PRO A 494 9.47 -18.35 -34.80
C PRO A 494 8.62 -18.74 -33.57
N PRO A 495 7.61 -19.60 -33.73
CA PRO A 495 6.82 -20.11 -32.61
C PRO A 495 7.71 -20.70 -31.51
N ASN A 496 7.43 -20.34 -30.26
CA ASN A 496 8.19 -20.78 -29.10
C ASN A 496 7.23 -21.19 -27.98
N LEU A 497 7.18 -22.49 -27.69
CA LEU A 497 6.25 -23.07 -26.72
C LEU A 497 6.43 -22.52 -25.29
N ILE A 498 7.62 -22.05 -24.93
CA ILE A 498 7.89 -21.42 -23.62
C ILE A 498 7.20 -20.06 -23.55
N ILE A 499 7.33 -19.24 -24.59
CA ILE A 499 6.64 -17.95 -24.67
C ILE A 499 5.13 -18.12 -24.78
N ASP A 500 4.65 -19.06 -25.59
CA ASP A 500 3.22 -19.30 -25.73
C ASP A 500 2.60 -19.77 -24.40
N ARG A 501 3.30 -20.68 -23.67
CA ARG A 501 2.95 -21.05 -22.29
C ARG A 501 2.94 -19.84 -21.36
N GLY A 502 3.99 -19.03 -21.40
CA GLY A 502 4.17 -17.91 -20.49
C GLY A 502 3.13 -16.82 -20.67
N ILE A 503 2.84 -16.42 -21.92
CA ILE A 503 1.79 -15.43 -22.22
C ILE A 503 0.43 -15.94 -21.76
N ALA A 504 0.10 -17.21 -22.05
CA ALA A 504 -1.16 -17.80 -21.63
C ALA A 504 -1.30 -17.84 -20.10
N LEU A 505 -0.33 -18.44 -19.40
CA LEU A 505 -0.40 -18.59 -17.94
C LEU A 505 -0.34 -17.25 -17.21
N HIS A 506 0.40 -16.26 -17.70
CA HIS A 506 0.42 -14.92 -17.11
C HIS A 506 -0.99 -14.30 -17.09
N LYS A 507 -1.73 -14.40 -18.20
CA LYS A 507 -3.13 -13.94 -18.28
C LYS A 507 -4.04 -14.74 -17.35
N LEU A 508 -3.94 -16.07 -17.36
CA LEU A 508 -4.78 -16.96 -16.54
C LEU A 508 -4.59 -16.71 -15.04
N ILE A 509 -3.34 -16.59 -14.60
CA ILE A 509 -2.96 -16.32 -13.19
C ILE A 509 -3.54 -14.98 -12.75
N ARG A 510 -3.31 -13.91 -13.51
CA ARG A 510 -3.81 -12.58 -13.15
C ARG A 510 -5.34 -12.55 -13.14
N PHE A 511 -5.99 -13.15 -14.14
CA PHE A 511 -7.44 -13.12 -14.23
C PHE A 511 -8.14 -13.95 -13.16
N ILE A 512 -7.63 -15.15 -12.81
CA ILE A 512 -8.23 -15.93 -11.72
C ILE A 512 -8.02 -15.26 -10.36
N THR A 513 -6.86 -14.64 -10.13
CA THR A 513 -6.63 -13.85 -8.91
C THR A 513 -7.58 -12.64 -8.85
N HIS A 514 -7.77 -11.94 -9.96
CA HIS A 514 -8.65 -10.78 -10.08
C HIS A 514 -10.13 -11.11 -9.86
N THR A 515 -10.57 -12.27 -10.33
CA THR A 515 -11.99 -12.65 -10.31
C THR A 515 -12.37 -13.45 -9.05
N LEU A 516 -11.43 -14.16 -8.43
CA LEU A 516 -11.71 -15.07 -7.30
C LEU A 516 -11.06 -14.65 -5.98
N GLY A 517 -9.98 -13.84 -6.00
CA GLY A 517 -9.13 -13.63 -4.82
C GLY A 517 -9.58 -12.55 -3.83
N GLY A 518 -10.32 -11.53 -4.29
CA GLY A 518 -10.41 -10.24 -3.59
C GLY A 518 -11.76 -9.52 -3.69
N GLU A 519 -11.93 -8.51 -2.83
CA GLU A 519 -12.87 -7.38 -2.97
C GLU A 519 -12.23 -6.17 -3.67
N GLY A 520 -10.91 -6.22 -3.86
CA GLY A 520 -10.16 -5.30 -4.70
C GLY A 520 -9.01 -6.04 -5.38
N TYR A 521 -8.38 -5.38 -6.34
CA TYR A 521 -7.23 -5.88 -7.08
C TYR A 521 -6.08 -4.90 -7.01
N LEU A 522 -4.85 -5.42 -6.97
CA LEU A 522 -3.62 -4.62 -7.04
C LEU A 522 -2.68 -5.18 -8.12
N ASN A 523 -2.01 -4.27 -8.83
CA ASN A 523 -0.95 -4.56 -9.78
C ASN A 523 0.24 -3.63 -9.54
N PHE A 524 1.45 -4.18 -9.44
CA PHE A 524 2.68 -3.40 -9.36
C PHE A 524 3.20 -2.99 -10.75
N MET A 525 3.69 -1.76 -10.86
CA MET A 525 4.04 -1.13 -12.13
C MET A 525 4.95 -1.97 -13.03
N GLY A 526 4.49 -2.23 -14.25
CA GLY A 526 5.16 -3.03 -15.26
C GLY A 526 4.74 -4.51 -15.30
N ASN A 527 4.21 -5.04 -14.20
CA ASN A 527 3.75 -6.44 -14.17
C ASN A 527 2.52 -6.65 -15.05
N GLU A 528 1.77 -5.59 -15.37
CA GLU A 528 0.60 -5.65 -16.25
C GLU A 528 0.91 -6.16 -17.66
N PHE A 529 2.11 -5.83 -18.15
CA PHE A 529 2.57 -6.27 -19.46
C PHE A 529 3.64 -7.36 -19.37
N GLY A 530 3.87 -7.93 -18.18
CA GLY A 530 4.90 -8.94 -17.96
C GLY A 530 6.30 -8.41 -18.19
N HIS A 531 6.65 -7.27 -17.57
CA HIS A 531 7.99 -6.69 -17.62
C HIS A 531 9.08 -7.75 -17.35
N PRO A 532 10.17 -7.80 -18.15
CA PRO A 532 11.24 -8.78 -17.96
C PRO A 532 12.15 -8.41 -16.79
N GLU A 533 13.22 -9.19 -16.57
CA GLU A 533 14.27 -8.90 -15.58
C GLU A 533 13.74 -8.82 -14.14
N TRP A 534 14.32 -7.92 -13.34
CA TRP A 534 13.99 -7.63 -11.95
C TRP A 534 14.30 -6.15 -11.66
N LEU A 535 13.83 -5.67 -10.52
CA LEU A 535 14.10 -4.36 -9.95
C LEU A 535 15.28 -4.47 -8.99
N ASP A 536 16.31 -3.64 -9.18
CA ASP A 536 17.41 -3.52 -8.21
C ASP A 536 17.80 -2.06 -8.07
N PHE A 537 17.82 -1.58 -6.83
CA PHE A 537 18.17 -0.21 -6.51
C PHE A 537 19.68 -0.02 -6.41
N PRO A 538 20.19 1.20 -6.63
CA PRO A 538 21.60 1.53 -6.43
C PRO A 538 22.06 1.21 -5.00
N ARG A 539 23.03 0.31 -4.88
CA ARG A 539 23.62 -0.11 -3.60
C ARG A 539 25.07 -0.57 -3.80
N ALA A 540 25.81 -0.75 -2.70
CA ALA A 540 27.20 -1.20 -2.76
C ALA A 540 27.36 -2.52 -3.55
N GLY A 541 26.41 -3.47 -3.40
CA GLY A 541 26.45 -4.78 -4.06
C GLY A 541 26.24 -4.76 -5.58
N ASN A 542 25.85 -3.63 -6.18
CA ASN A 542 25.72 -3.48 -7.64
C ASN A 542 26.46 -2.24 -8.17
N ASN A 543 27.45 -1.74 -7.42
CA ASN A 543 28.22 -0.55 -7.74
C ASN A 543 27.37 0.72 -7.97
N SER A 544 26.32 0.89 -7.15
CA SER A 544 25.38 2.02 -7.23
C SER A 544 24.74 2.16 -8.62
N SER A 545 24.44 1.03 -9.26
CA SER A 545 23.84 1.00 -10.59
C SER A 545 22.36 1.38 -10.55
N TYR A 546 21.95 2.26 -11.46
CA TYR A 546 20.55 2.58 -11.74
C TYR A 546 19.97 1.74 -12.89
N HIS A 547 20.74 0.82 -13.46
CA HIS A 547 20.35 0.09 -14.67
C HIS A 547 19.03 -0.68 -14.53
N TYR A 548 18.78 -1.26 -13.36
CA TYR A 548 17.55 -2.00 -13.07
C TYR A 548 16.52 -1.17 -12.29
N ALA A 549 16.85 0.05 -11.89
CA ALA A 549 15.96 0.95 -11.14
C ALA A 549 15.10 1.80 -12.11
N ARG A 550 14.41 1.12 -13.04
CA ARG A 550 13.66 1.73 -14.16
C ARG A 550 12.51 0.84 -14.64
N ARG A 551 11.67 1.34 -15.54
CA ARG A 551 10.61 0.59 -16.23
C ARG A 551 10.68 0.74 -17.74
N GLN A 552 10.82 -0.37 -18.45
CA GLN A 552 11.09 -0.39 -19.90
C GLN A 552 9.81 -0.20 -20.73
N TRP A 553 9.21 1.00 -20.70
CA TRP A 553 7.94 1.28 -21.41
C TRP A 553 8.03 1.09 -22.93
N ASN A 554 9.23 1.23 -23.49
CA ASN A 554 9.49 0.94 -24.89
C ASN A 554 9.12 -0.50 -25.29
N LEU A 555 9.14 -1.45 -24.34
CA LEU A 555 8.78 -2.85 -24.62
C LEU A 555 7.30 -3.04 -24.91
N VAL A 556 6.43 -2.31 -24.20
CA VAL A 556 4.97 -2.41 -24.37
C VAL A 556 4.48 -1.49 -25.49
N ASP A 557 5.19 -0.39 -25.74
CA ASP A 557 4.86 0.58 -26.80
C ASP A 557 5.27 0.09 -28.20
N ASP A 558 6.23 -0.83 -28.32
CA ASP A 558 6.69 -1.35 -29.62
C ASP A 558 5.69 -2.37 -30.20
N PRO A 559 5.05 -2.10 -31.36
CA PRO A 559 4.09 -3.00 -31.96
C PRO A 559 4.72 -4.31 -32.49
N LEU A 560 6.05 -4.41 -32.59
CA LEU A 560 6.76 -5.62 -33.00
C LEU A 560 7.08 -6.56 -31.83
N LEU A 561 6.72 -6.19 -30.60
CA LEU A 561 6.91 -7.02 -29.41
C LEU A 561 5.58 -7.56 -28.86
N ARG A 562 5.67 -8.69 -28.16
CA ARG A 562 4.54 -9.44 -27.62
C ARG A 562 4.03 -8.90 -26.27
N TYR A 563 4.75 -7.98 -25.62
CA TYR A 563 4.33 -7.38 -24.33
C TYR A 563 2.97 -6.67 -24.42
N LYS A 564 2.69 -6.05 -25.58
CA LYS A 564 1.39 -5.42 -25.88
C LYS A 564 0.19 -6.36 -25.67
N TYR A 565 0.37 -7.67 -25.88
CA TYR A 565 -0.69 -8.66 -25.73
C TYR A 565 -1.11 -8.83 -24.26
N LEU A 566 -0.14 -8.86 -23.35
CA LEU A 566 -0.39 -8.91 -21.91
C LEU A 566 -1.03 -7.61 -21.43
N ASN A 567 -0.53 -6.47 -21.93
CA ASN A 567 -1.08 -5.15 -21.62
C ASN A 567 -2.54 -4.97 -22.10
N ASN A 568 -2.85 -5.44 -23.31
CA ASN A 568 -4.20 -5.40 -23.86
C ASN A 568 -5.16 -6.26 -23.05
N PHE A 569 -4.70 -7.45 -22.62
CA PHE A 569 -5.52 -8.32 -21.76
C PHE A 569 -5.74 -7.69 -20.39
N ASP A 570 -4.72 -7.04 -19.81
CA ASP A 570 -4.89 -6.29 -18.56
C ASP A 570 -5.95 -5.20 -18.70
N ARG A 571 -5.83 -4.37 -19.74
CA ARG A 571 -6.82 -3.33 -20.05
C ARG A 571 -8.22 -3.94 -20.13
N ALA A 572 -8.39 -4.99 -20.94
CA ALA A 572 -9.68 -5.66 -21.09
C ALA A 572 -10.22 -6.20 -19.75
N MET A 573 -9.37 -6.80 -18.92
CA MET A 573 -9.72 -7.30 -17.60
C MET A 573 -10.25 -6.20 -16.67
N GLN A 574 -9.55 -5.06 -16.58
CA GLN A 574 -9.96 -3.95 -15.70
C GLN A 574 -11.27 -3.29 -16.16
N HIS A 575 -11.41 -3.01 -17.47
CA HIS A 575 -12.65 -2.41 -18.01
C HIS A 575 -13.84 -3.37 -17.92
N LEU A 576 -13.60 -4.68 -18.01
CA LEU A 576 -14.64 -5.68 -17.80
C LEU A 576 -15.11 -5.71 -16.34
N GLU A 577 -14.21 -5.52 -15.37
CA GLU A 577 -14.61 -5.38 -13.97
C GLU A 577 -15.40 -4.10 -13.73
N GLU A 578 -15.02 -2.96 -14.33
CA GLU A 578 -15.82 -1.74 -14.25
C GLU A 578 -17.24 -1.95 -14.76
N LYS A 579 -17.41 -2.76 -15.81
CA LYS A 579 -18.72 -3.07 -16.39
C LYS A 579 -19.57 -4.01 -15.53
N TYR A 580 -18.99 -5.08 -14.98
CA TYR A 580 -19.73 -6.16 -14.29
C TYR A 580 -19.64 -6.12 -12.76
N GLY A 581 -18.66 -5.41 -12.19
CA GLY A 581 -18.53 -5.13 -10.77
C GLY A 581 -18.31 -6.35 -9.87
N TRP A 582 -17.59 -7.37 -10.33
CA TRP A 582 -17.46 -8.61 -9.57
C TRP A 582 -16.61 -8.48 -8.30
N LEU A 583 -15.68 -7.53 -8.22
CA LEU A 583 -14.89 -7.33 -7.00
C LEU A 583 -15.78 -6.85 -5.84
N ALA A 584 -16.77 -6.00 -6.13
CA ALA A 584 -17.76 -5.54 -5.14
C ALA A 584 -18.85 -6.59 -4.83
N ALA A 585 -18.93 -7.66 -5.61
CA ALA A 585 -19.93 -8.70 -5.41
C ALA A 585 -19.52 -9.69 -4.30
N PRO A 586 -20.49 -10.39 -3.69
CA PRO A 586 -20.21 -11.50 -2.79
C PRO A 586 -19.26 -12.53 -3.40
N GLN A 587 -18.65 -13.33 -2.53
CA GLN A 587 -17.71 -14.36 -2.94
C GLN A 587 -18.31 -15.30 -4.01
N ALA A 588 -17.47 -15.68 -4.97
CA ALA A 588 -17.89 -16.54 -6.08
C ALA A 588 -18.43 -17.89 -5.61
N TYR A 589 -19.37 -18.44 -6.38
CA TYR A 589 -19.76 -19.84 -6.25
C TYR A 589 -18.88 -20.69 -7.17
N VAL A 590 -17.95 -21.47 -6.60
CA VAL A 590 -17.08 -22.37 -7.38
C VAL A 590 -17.79 -23.69 -7.64
N SER A 591 -18.33 -23.84 -8.85
CA SER A 591 -19.01 -25.07 -9.28
C SER A 591 -18.02 -26.18 -9.62
N ARG A 592 -16.86 -25.85 -10.19
CA ARG A 592 -15.88 -26.86 -10.64
C ARG A 592 -14.45 -26.50 -10.29
N LYS A 593 -13.72 -27.53 -9.84
CA LYS A 593 -12.27 -27.54 -9.56
C LYS A 593 -11.72 -28.94 -9.85
N ASN A 594 -11.69 -29.30 -11.13
CA ASN A 594 -11.39 -30.66 -11.59
C ASN A 594 -9.87 -30.87 -11.70
N GLU A 595 -9.34 -31.81 -10.92
CA GLU A 595 -7.90 -32.12 -10.88
C GLU A 595 -7.40 -32.86 -12.12
N GLY A 596 -8.22 -33.72 -12.74
CA GLY A 596 -7.82 -34.46 -13.93
C GLY A 596 -7.75 -33.54 -15.14
N ASP A 597 -8.86 -32.85 -15.40
CA ASP A 597 -9.00 -31.95 -16.55
C ASP A 597 -8.25 -30.63 -16.36
N LYS A 598 -7.81 -30.32 -15.13
CA LYS A 598 -7.24 -29.02 -14.75
C LYS A 598 -8.17 -27.84 -15.07
N VAL A 599 -9.47 -28.04 -14.91
CA VAL A 599 -10.50 -27.03 -15.19
C VAL A 599 -11.08 -26.47 -13.90
N ILE A 600 -11.12 -25.14 -13.82
CA ILE A 600 -11.81 -24.39 -12.77
C ILE A 600 -12.96 -23.61 -13.40
N ALA A 601 -14.15 -23.67 -12.81
CA ALA A 601 -15.28 -22.84 -13.21
C ALA A 601 -16.07 -22.33 -12.02
N PHE A 602 -16.52 -21.08 -12.10
CA PHE A 602 -17.27 -20.41 -11.03
C PHE A 602 -18.12 -19.26 -11.55
N GLU A 603 -19.12 -18.87 -10.77
CA GLU A 603 -19.97 -17.71 -11.05
C GLU A 603 -19.70 -16.61 -10.02
N ARG A 604 -19.52 -15.37 -10.48
CA ARG A 604 -19.44 -14.17 -9.63
C ARG A 604 -20.09 -12.98 -10.34
N ALA A 605 -20.95 -12.24 -9.63
CA ALA A 605 -21.71 -11.12 -10.19
C ALA A 605 -22.51 -11.43 -11.47
N GLY A 606 -23.07 -12.65 -11.57
CA GLY A 606 -23.82 -13.07 -12.76
C GLY A 606 -22.95 -13.38 -13.99
N VAL A 607 -21.63 -13.33 -13.86
CA VAL A 607 -20.66 -13.72 -14.88
C VAL A 607 -20.17 -15.15 -14.58
N LEU A 608 -20.18 -16.01 -15.59
CA LEU A 608 -19.55 -17.33 -15.56
C LEU A 608 -18.09 -17.18 -15.99
N PHE A 609 -17.18 -17.71 -15.17
CA PHE A 609 -15.77 -17.81 -15.49
C PHE A 609 -15.36 -19.27 -15.67
N ALA A 610 -14.60 -19.56 -16.71
CA ALA A 610 -14.06 -20.89 -16.99
C ALA A 610 -12.57 -20.79 -17.32
N PHE A 611 -11.76 -21.61 -16.66
CA PHE A 611 -10.31 -21.67 -16.82
C PHE A 611 -9.90 -23.10 -17.14
N ASN A 612 -9.14 -23.30 -18.21
CA ASN A 612 -8.48 -24.55 -18.53
C ASN A 612 -6.96 -24.38 -18.31
N PHE A 613 -6.45 -24.89 -17.19
CA PHE A 613 -5.03 -24.91 -16.86
C PHE A 613 -4.29 -26.13 -17.43
N HIS A 614 -4.98 -27.04 -18.13
CA HIS A 614 -4.34 -28.25 -18.65
C HIS A 614 -3.23 -27.88 -19.64
N PRO A 615 -2.01 -28.45 -19.53
CA PRO A 615 -0.87 -28.06 -20.36
C PRO A 615 -1.00 -28.43 -21.85
N THR A 616 -1.79 -29.45 -22.18
CA THR A 616 -1.94 -29.96 -23.56
C THR A 616 -3.38 -30.25 -24.02
N GLN A 617 -4.30 -30.66 -23.15
CA GLN A 617 -5.65 -31.07 -23.55
C GLN A 617 -6.59 -29.89 -23.78
N SER A 618 -7.31 -29.96 -24.88
CA SER A 618 -8.44 -29.08 -25.21
C SER A 618 -9.72 -29.89 -25.12
N PHE A 619 -10.77 -29.31 -24.57
CA PHE A 619 -12.04 -30.00 -24.35
C PHE A 619 -13.13 -29.43 -25.24
N THR A 620 -13.77 -30.27 -26.04
CA THR A 620 -14.98 -29.94 -26.79
C THR A 620 -16.19 -30.36 -25.98
N ASP A 621 -17.27 -29.58 -26.04
CA ASP A 621 -18.52 -29.83 -25.30
C ASP A 621 -18.28 -30.05 -23.80
N TYR A 622 -17.40 -29.25 -23.20
CA TYR A 622 -17.11 -29.34 -21.78
C TYR A 622 -18.31 -28.80 -20.98
N LYS A 623 -18.93 -29.68 -20.19
CA LYS A 623 -20.15 -29.37 -19.45
C LYS A 623 -19.82 -28.61 -18.15
N ILE A 624 -20.41 -27.42 -18.00
CA ILE A 624 -20.24 -26.56 -16.82
C ILE A 624 -21.61 -26.22 -16.23
N GLY A 625 -21.76 -26.34 -14.91
CA GLY A 625 -22.97 -25.94 -14.22
C GLY A 625 -23.11 -24.42 -14.12
N VAL A 626 -24.32 -23.90 -14.39
CA VAL A 626 -24.72 -22.50 -14.20
C VAL A 626 -26.08 -22.42 -13.53
N ASP A 627 -26.35 -21.35 -12.78
CA ASP A 627 -27.58 -21.29 -12.00
C ASP A 627 -28.75 -20.65 -12.73
N THR A 628 -28.47 -19.58 -13.48
CA THR A 628 -29.50 -18.84 -14.19
C THR A 628 -29.62 -19.36 -15.62
N PRO A 629 -30.81 -19.83 -16.05
CA PRO A 629 -31.02 -20.25 -17.43
C PRO A 629 -31.02 -19.03 -18.37
N GLY A 630 -30.61 -19.22 -19.61
CA GLY A 630 -30.65 -18.18 -20.62
C GLY A 630 -29.66 -18.40 -21.76
N GLN A 631 -29.31 -17.28 -22.39
CA GLN A 631 -28.34 -17.19 -23.46
C GLN A 631 -27.12 -16.43 -22.94
N TYR A 632 -25.99 -17.12 -22.87
CA TYR A 632 -24.71 -16.56 -22.48
C TYR A 632 -23.91 -16.18 -23.72
N HIS A 633 -23.22 -15.04 -23.65
CA HIS A 633 -22.25 -14.62 -24.66
C HIS A 633 -20.88 -14.44 -24.03
N ILE A 634 -19.83 -14.71 -24.81
CA ILE A 634 -18.45 -14.53 -24.37
C ILE A 634 -18.15 -13.04 -24.30
N VAL A 635 -17.77 -12.56 -23.12
CA VAL A 635 -17.45 -11.14 -22.87
C VAL A 635 -15.95 -10.90 -22.74
N LEU A 636 -15.18 -11.97 -22.49
CA LEU A 636 -13.72 -11.99 -22.58
C LEU A 636 -13.26 -13.40 -22.93
N ASP A 637 -12.35 -13.50 -23.88
CA ASP A 637 -11.64 -14.72 -24.24
C ASP A 637 -10.14 -14.41 -24.31
N SER A 638 -9.36 -15.06 -23.46
CA SER A 638 -7.89 -14.92 -23.47
C SER A 638 -7.22 -15.46 -24.73
N ASP A 639 -7.87 -16.31 -25.53
CA ASP A 639 -7.33 -16.89 -26.75
C ASP A 639 -7.44 -15.98 -27.97
N GLN A 640 -8.00 -14.77 -27.83
CA GLN A 640 -8.03 -13.81 -28.93
C GLN A 640 -6.63 -13.37 -29.39
N GLU A 641 -6.54 -13.04 -30.68
CA GLU A 641 -5.30 -12.58 -31.34
C GLU A 641 -4.75 -11.29 -30.70
N GLU A 642 -5.62 -10.36 -30.30
CA GLU A 642 -5.23 -9.11 -29.63
C GLU A 642 -4.56 -9.33 -28.26
N PHE A 643 -4.73 -10.52 -27.67
CA PHE A 643 -4.11 -10.97 -26.43
C PHE A 643 -3.02 -12.01 -26.69
N GLY A 644 -2.59 -12.20 -27.95
CA GLY A 644 -1.55 -13.16 -28.31
C GLY A 644 -1.97 -14.62 -28.18
N GLY A 645 -3.28 -14.90 -28.25
CA GLY A 645 -3.81 -16.26 -28.35
C GLY A 645 -3.94 -16.75 -29.79
N PHE A 646 -4.53 -17.93 -29.96
CA PHE A 646 -4.60 -18.64 -31.25
C PHE A 646 -5.92 -18.46 -32.00
N LYS A 647 -6.84 -17.64 -31.49
CA LYS A 647 -8.14 -17.31 -32.10
C LYS A 647 -8.96 -18.57 -32.44
N ARG A 648 -9.04 -19.51 -31.50
CA ARG A 648 -9.73 -20.80 -31.72
C ARG A 648 -11.22 -20.76 -31.36
N ILE A 649 -11.68 -19.68 -30.73
CA ILE A 649 -13.03 -19.55 -30.19
C ILE A 649 -13.80 -18.51 -31.00
N ASP A 650 -14.97 -18.88 -31.52
CA ASP A 650 -15.87 -17.97 -32.23
C ASP A 650 -16.82 -17.31 -31.23
N GLN A 651 -16.58 -16.02 -30.95
CA GLN A 651 -17.37 -15.24 -29.99
C GLN A 651 -18.78 -14.91 -30.48
N SER A 652 -19.10 -15.12 -31.77
CA SER A 652 -20.44 -14.93 -32.31
C SER A 652 -21.39 -16.08 -31.97
N VAL A 653 -20.86 -17.20 -31.47
CA VAL A 653 -21.66 -18.37 -31.11
C VAL A 653 -22.30 -18.17 -29.74
N ASP A 654 -23.63 -18.19 -29.75
CA ASP A 654 -24.44 -18.13 -28.53
C ASP A 654 -24.33 -19.42 -27.71
N VAL A 655 -24.14 -19.28 -26.40
CA VAL A 655 -24.08 -20.39 -25.45
C VAL A 655 -25.41 -20.52 -24.72
N PHE A 656 -26.23 -21.47 -25.18
CA PHE A 656 -27.55 -21.73 -24.57
C PHE A 656 -27.46 -22.68 -23.39
N THR A 657 -28.15 -22.34 -22.30
CA THR A 657 -28.29 -23.26 -21.16
C THR A 657 -29.20 -24.44 -21.48
N ARG A 658 -28.90 -25.62 -20.93
CA ARG A 658 -29.82 -26.75 -20.84
C ARG A 658 -30.32 -26.89 -19.41
N ASN A 659 -31.61 -27.20 -19.26
CA ASN A 659 -32.25 -27.46 -17.97
C ASN A 659 -31.87 -28.86 -17.46
N GLU A 660 -30.59 -29.03 -17.14
CA GLU A 660 -30.00 -30.25 -16.64
C GLU A 660 -29.09 -29.88 -15.46
N PRO A 661 -29.40 -30.32 -14.23
CA PRO A 661 -28.56 -30.03 -13.07
C PRO A 661 -27.15 -30.62 -13.22
N TRP A 662 -26.15 -29.83 -12.85
CA TRP A 662 -24.74 -30.23 -12.91
C TRP A 662 -23.91 -29.44 -11.90
N ASP A 663 -22.95 -30.09 -11.22
CA ASP A 663 -22.05 -29.46 -10.25
C ASP A 663 -22.77 -28.55 -9.21
N ASN A 664 -23.89 -29.04 -8.66
CA ASN A 664 -24.76 -28.31 -7.73
C ASN A 664 -25.34 -26.98 -8.26
N ARG A 665 -25.46 -26.84 -9.58
CA ARG A 665 -26.20 -25.76 -10.24
C ARG A 665 -27.44 -26.30 -10.94
N ARG A 666 -28.42 -25.43 -11.15
CA ARG A 666 -29.75 -25.80 -11.70
C ARG A 666 -29.71 -26.11 -13.19
N ASN A 667 -28.79 -25.51 -13.94
CA ASN A 667 -28.66 -25.63 -15.38
C ASN A 667 -27.20 -25.95 -15.75
N CYS A 668 -26.96 -26.21 -17.03
CA CYS A 668 -25.59 -26.34 -17.54
C CYS A 668 -25.41 -25.70 -18.92
N VAL A 669 -24.17 -25.36 -19.24
CA VAL A 669 -23.71 -24.95 -20.58
C VAL A 669 -22.63 -25.91 -21.08
N PHE A 670 -22.39 -25.90 -22.39
CA PHE A 670 -21.33 -26.67 -23.04
C PHE A 670 -20.38 -25.70 -23.72
N LEU A 671 -19.09 -25.78 -23.37
CA LEU A 671 -18.07 -24.86 -23.87
C LEU A 671 -16.98 -25.62 -24.60
N TYR A 672 -16.41 -25.00 -25.64
CA TYR A 672 -15.11 -25.39 -26.15
C TYR A 672 -14.02 -24.69 -25.32
N LEU A 673 -13.16 -25.47 -24.67
CA LEU A 673 -12.09 -25.00 -23.78
C LEU A 673 -10.72 -25.44 -24.30
N PRO A 674 -10.04 -24.63 -25.13
CA PRO A 674 -8.68 -24.92 -25.53
C PRO A 674 -7.71 -24.96 -24.32
N SER A 675 -6.64 -25.72 -24.44
CA SER A 675 -5.56 -25.77 -23.44
C SER A 675 -5.00 -24.37 -23.13
N ARG A 676 -4.80 -24.07 -21.83
CA ARG A 676 -4.28 -22.81 -21.30
C ARG A 676 -5.08 -21.58 -21.75
N THR A 677 -6.40 -21.64 -21.59
CA THR A 677 -7.29 -20.51 -21.88
C THR A 677 -8.21 -20.22 -20.71
N CYS A 678 -8.67 -18.99 -20.61
CA CYS A 678 -9.79 -18.58 -19.78
C CYS A 678 -10.80 -17.76 -20.57
N MET A 679 -12.06 -17.89 -20.16
CA MET A 679 -13.19 -17.13 -20.71
C MET A 679 -14.06 -16.60 -19.58
N ALA A 680 -14.69 -15.45 -19.83
CA ALA A 680 -15.81 -14.93 -19.07
C ALA A 680 -17.04 -14.83 -19.96
N LEU A 681 -18.19 -15.25 -19.45
CA LEU A 681 -19.47 -15.23 -20.16
C LEU A 681 -20.52 -14.54 -19.30
N ALA A 682 -21.33 -13.69 -19.92
CA ALA A 682 -22.44 -13.01 -19.25
C ALA A 682 -23.77 -13.37 -19.93
N LEU A 683 -24.85 -13.33 -19.15
CA LEU A 683 -26.20 -13.41 -19.69
C LEU A 683 -26.51 -12.18 -20.55
N GLN A 684 -27.24 -12.40 -21.65
CA GLN A 684 -27.78 -11.34 -22.49
C GLN A 684 -28.84 -10.50 -21.78
#